data_AF-A0A2D9HF00-F1
#
_entry.id   AF-A0A2D9HF00-F1
#
_cell.length_a   1.000
_cell.length_b   1.000
_cell.length_c   1.000
_cell.angle_alpha   90.00
_cell.angle_beta   90.00
_cell.angle_gamma   90.00
#
_symmetry.space_group_name_H-M   'P 1'
#
loop_
_entity.id
_entity.type
_entity.pdbx_description
1 polymer ?
#
loop_
_entity_poly.entity_id
_entity_poly.type
_entity_poly.pdbx_seq_one_letter_code
_entity_poly.pdbx_strand_id
1 'polypeptide(L)'
;MQKNTLIMGCMIVVAACGDVGAGCACVEPVEESFAPEELGNWSGQIRLSQSGFDFIEQNLPSIVSSFIQLTCPDGDVPCPGGTQCNQGLCVENGSPAPVIGVRIPPTEGDGVRICHGASRGDCNVYVRVNDVDLNPREPSHLDMVLNANINSSGIKLHRPGTLWPPLPTIRCTVQARAQNKRITVPMTFRTDNPLERTEVRFGDIGFRLENRDIELCGALDWPIIKDIIMAIIRSDVEDLLDQQITDVLAETLYVGCAQGETCPAESRCVDNVCRWDGGQRVPVVLGVEGMLDLSEFLAGMESKGDPLEMALTVGGAGSTAAGNGGLTLGMMGGFRTSGAACVPSEPLSPPEDLTPLNWVNTIPGSDETFQVAIGVAAEYLNQGVTAFHRSGGMCLGIGSDLSEMISANTFALLMPSMRKLLEGHSSSTEASFEIRLRPRQVPSMEVGLGRYETDEEGNQVLVEPLLHLGARDLALDLQLAIAHRFVRLATIVVDLNIGLALDINQDNEIMILMGEPDDWITNVRVQDADLLAETEEEIAEVIPTLLELAVPSLAAGLDQAIPLPELQGFTIEVQQIRGERLQLEPGDDGLARYDYMGIYARLGFTPPGVEPIELTVDTQAQLAHVDHGESRSYEVTEPGRIHRPVVAVDLWASGAGQDAQYEYTWRVGEGLWQIFQPFENGARVRLSSSLFSLPGPHRIELRARAIGLRRSLDPEPAIIDFIVDPQASVERIDPIGHLGPKPKVGVLTPIHGLLPDGNTAKTTDDVAPEGWSCATTGSSLLWLLALSPLLRCRRREL
;
A
#
# COMPACT_ATOMS: atom_id res chain seq x y z
N MET A 1 -0.11 10.23 -21.33
CA MET A 1 0.52 8.89 -21.26
C MET A 1 0.57 8.53 -19.80
N GLN A 2 -0.57 8.07 -19.28
CA GLN A 2 -0.82 7.74 -17.89
C GLN A 2 -2.19 7.06 -17.94
N LYS A 3 -2.19 5.74 -18.05
CA LYS A 3 -3.34 4.84 -17.97
C LYS A 3 -2.80 3.44 -18.29
N ASN A 4 -3.22 2.46 -17.47
CA ASN A 4 -2.87 1.04 -17.47
C ASN A 4 -1.93 0.68 -16.32
N THR A 5 -2.51 0.66 -15.12
CA THR A 5 -1.79 0.44 -13.86
C THR A 5 -2.77 -0.21 -12.89
N LEU A 6 -3.16 -1.49 -13.00
CA LEU A 6 -3.84 -2.11 -11.85
C LEU A 6 -3.76 -3.63 -11.52
N ILE A 7 -3.17 -4.53 -12.33
CA ILE A 7 -3.65 -5.94 -12.44
C ILE A 7 -3.41 -6.95 -11.27
N MET A 8 -2.52 -6.70 -10.31
CA MET A 8 -2.27 -7.71 -9.25
C MET A 8 -2.01 -7.13 -7.86
N GLY A 9 -1.84 -5.80 -7.80
CA GLY A 9 -1.61 -5.11 -6.54
C GLY A 9 -2.77 -5.22 -5.56
N CYS A 10 -4.01 -5.15 -6.06
CA CYS A 10 -5.19 -5.10 -5.21
C CYS A 10 -5.35 -6.33 -4.30
N MET A 11 -4.93 -7.54 -4.70
CA MET A 11 -5.06 -8.71 -3.80
C MET A 11 -4.07 -8.71 -2.61
N ILE A 12 -2.98 -7.95 -2.70
CA ILE A 12 -1.92 -7.87 -1.67
C ILE A 12 -2.05 -6.59 -0.81
N VAL A 13 -3.02 -5.70 -1.10
CA VAL A 13 -3.24 -4.35 -0.48
C VAL A 13 -3.64 -4.34 1.01
N VAL A 14 -3.46 -5.46 1.71
CA VAL A 14 -3.89 -5.73 3.09
C VAL A 14 -3.46 -4.71 4.14
N ALA A 15 -2.40 -3.93 3.92
CA ALA A 15 -1.90 -2.99 4.91
C ALA A 15 -2.14 -1.51 4.56
N ALA A 16 -2.72 -1.17 3.40
CA ALA A 16 -2.50 0.14 2.76
C ALA A 16 -3.68 1.12 2.62
N CYS A 17 -4.90 0.79 3.05
CA CYS A 17 -5.99 1.77 3.04
C CYS A 17 -6.35 2.15 4.47
N GLY A 18 -5.93 3.34 4.90
CA GLY A 18 -6.33 3.97 6.15
C GLY A 18 -7.05 5.31 5.96
N ASP A 19 -7.30 5.72 4.71
CA ASP A 19 -7.97 7.00 4.46
C ASP A 19 -9.49 6.81 4.55
N VAL A 20 -10.08 7.55 5.48
CA VAL A 20 -11.48 7.45 5.83
C VAL A 20 -12.26 8.27 4.79
N GLY A 21 -12.71 7.60 3.73
CA GLY A 21 -13.62 8.17 2.73
C GLY A 21 -13.02 8.52 1.36
N ALA A 22 -11.73 8.31 1.15
CA ALA A 22 -11.13 8.27 -0.18
C ALA A 22 -10.55 6.88 -0.38
N GLY A 23 -11.13 6.11 -1.30
CA GLY A 23 -10.62 4.79 -1.63
C GLY A 23 -9.12 4.82 -1.90
N CYS A 24 -8.44 3.69 -1.66
CA CYS A 24 -7.16 3.46 -2.32
C CYS A 24 -7.32 3.80 -3.81
N ALA A 25 -6.29 4.34 -4.47
CA ALA A 25 -6.35 4.95 -5.82
C ALA A 25 -6.93 4.07 -6.95
N CYS A 26 -7.40 2.88 -6.61
CA CYS A 26 -7.81 1.76 -7.42
C CYS A 26 -9.18 1.17 -7.03
N VAL A 27 -9.75 1.59 -5.89
CA VAL A 27 -10.86 0.89 -5.24
C VAL A 27 -11.99 1.88 -4.92
N GLU A 28 -13.16 1.66 -5.50
CA GLU A 28 -14.37 2.43 -5.22
C GLU A 28 -15.05 1.93 -3.93
N PRO A 29 -15.85 2.75 -3.23
CA PRO A 29 -16.63 2.28 -2.10
C PRO A 29 -17.63 1.18 -2.51
N VAL A 30 -17.83 0.16 -1.67
CA VAL A 30 -18.89 -0.85 -1.90
C VAL A 30 -20.28 -0.25 -1.66
N GLU A 31 -21.29 -0.70 -2.43
CA GLU A 31 -22.68 -0.29 -2.22
C GLU A 31 -23.28 -0.85 -0.93
N GLU A 32 -22.91 -2.09 -0.58
CA GLU A 32 -23.35 -2.78 0.63
C GLU A 32 -22.14 -3.38 1.35
N SER A 33 -22.00 -3.09 2.64
CA SER A 33 -20.94 -3.67 3.49
C SER A 33 -21.05 -5.18 3.59
N PHE A 34 -19.92 -5.86 3.73
CA PHE A 34 -19.88 -7.31 3.90
C PHE A 34 -20.53 -7.73 5.22
N ALA A 35 -21.37 -8.77 5.16
CA ALA A 35 -21.85 -9.45 6.35
C ALA A 35 -20.72 -10.30 6.97
N PRO A 36 -20.66 -10.47 8.31
CA PRO A 36 -19.60 -11.26 8.94
C PRO A 36 -19.49 -12.70 8.42
N GLU A 37 -20.60 -13.33 8.04
CA GLU A 37 -20.63 -14.67 7.43
C GLU A 37 -20.02 -14.77 6.03
N GLU A 38 -19.81 -13.64 5.35
CA GLU A 38 -19.10 -13.57 4.06
C GLU A 38 -17.58 -13.44 4.24
N LEU A 39 -17.10 -13.29 5.48
CA LEU A 39 -15.71 -13.05 5.80
C LEU A 39 -15.11 -14.19 6.65
N GLY A 40 -13.90 -14.62 6.31
CA GLY A 40 -13.13 -15.57 7.12
C GLY A 40 -12.34 -14.84 8.20
N ASN A 41 -12.39 -15.34 9.44
CA ASN A 41 -11.56 -14.85 10.54
C ASN A 41 -10.08 -15.16 10.29
N TRP A 42 -9.22 -14.30 10.83
CA TRP A 42 -7.77 -14.44 10.70
C TRP A 42 -7.26 -14.48 9.24
N SER A 43 -8.05 -13.94 8.32
CA SER A 43 -7.63 -13.66 6.93
C SER A 43 -6.43 -12.70 6.88
N GLY A 44 -6.30 -11.86 7.91
CA GLY A 44 -5.11 -11.06 8.16
C GLY A 44 -4.87 -10.88 9.65
N GLN A 45 -3.69 -10.38 9.99
CA GLN A 45 -3.31 -10.05 11.35
C GLN A 45 -2.25 -8.96 11.37
N ILE A 46 -2.37 -8.01 12.30
CA ILE A 46 -1.41 -6.94 12.50
C ILE A 46 -0.83 -7.07 13.90
N ARG A 47 0.49 -7.04 14.01
CA ARG A 47 1.24 -7.14 15.26
C ARG A 47 2.06 -5.87 15.45
N LEU A 48 1.83 -5.20 16.58
CA LEU A 48 2.75 -4.21 17.11
C LEU A 48 3.57 -4.89 18.22
N SER A 49 4.89 -4.96 18.03
CA SER A 49 5.80 -5.60 18.98
C SER A 49 6.11 -4.66 20.16
N GLN A 50 6.81 -5.17 21.19
CA GLN A 50 7.30 -4.32 22.27
C GLN A 50 8.22 -3.19 21.74
N SER A 51 9.14 -3.49 20.83
CA SER A 51 10.02 -2.45 20.27
C SER A 51 9.26 -1.44 19.41
N GLY A 52 8.12 -1.84 18.84
CA GLY A 52 7.18 -0.92 18.18
C GLY A 52 6.50 0.02 19.16
N PHE A 53 6.04 -0.48 20.31
CA PHE A 53 5.55 0.37 21.40
C PHE A 53 6.65 1.32 21.89
N ASP A 54 7.85 0.81 22.19
CA ASP A 54 8.98 1.64 22.63
C ASP A 54 9.31 2.75 21.62
N PHE A 55 9.22 2.46 20.31
CA PHE A 55 9.42 3.45 19.25
C PHE A 55 8.32 4.51 19.26
N ILE A 56 7.06 4.11 19.36
CA ILE A 56 5.92 5.04 19.43
C ILE A 56 6.06 5.92 20.67
N GLU A 57 6.35 5.36 21.84
CA GLU A 57 6.54 6.07 23.11
C GLU A 57 7.65 7.14 23.01
N GLN A 58 8.80 6.79 22.41
CA GLN A 58 9.92 7.71 22.20
C GLN A 58 9.58 8.88 21.26
N ASN A 59 8.77 8.63 20.24
CA ASN A 59 8.37 9.64 19.27
C ASN A 59 7.07 10.35 19.64
N LEU A 60 6.33 9.83 20.64
CA LEU A 60 4.99 10.30 20.98
C LEU A 60 4.94 11.78 21.35
N PRO A 61 5.91 12.38 22.07
CA PRO A 61 5.88 13.82 22.34
C PRO A 61 5.91 14.69 21.07
N SER A 62 6.67 14.29 20.06
CA SER A 62 6.72 14.94 18.73
C SER A 62 5.42 14.74 17.94
N ILE A 63 4.83 13.55 18.05
CA ILE A 63 3.54 13.18 17.45
C ILE A 63 2.41 13.99 18.09
N VAL A 64 2.29 13.94 19.42
CA VAL A 64 1.34 14.70 20.24
C VAL A 64 1.42 16.20 19.91
N SER A 65 2.63 16.75 19.72
CA SER A 65 2.79 18.17 19.36
C SER A 65 2.43 18.51 17.90
N SER A 66 2.46 17.56 16.96
CA SER A 66 1.94 17.79 15.60
C SER A 66 0.41 17.70 15.53
N PHE A 67 -0.22 16.93 16.42
CA PHE A 67 -1.68 16.72 16.43
C PHE A 67 -2.46 17.68 17.33
N ILE A 68 -1.83 18.22 18.38
CA ILE A 68 -2.46 19.11 19.34
C ILE A 68 -2.19 20.56 18.96
N GLN A 69 -3.04 21.06 18.07
CA GLN A 69 -2.97 22.42 17.58
C GLN A 69 -3.31 23.43 18.69
N LEU A 70 -2.31 23.90 19.42
CA LEU A 70 -2.39 25.23 20.03
C LEU A 70 -2.31 26.26 18.91
N THR A 71 -3.47 26.59 18.34
CA THR A 71 -3.57 27.58 17.28
C THR A 71 -3.12 28.95 17.81
N CYS A 72 -1.93 29.37 17.43
CA CYS A 72 -1.42 30.72 17.69
C CYS A 72 -1.30 31.46 16.33
N PRO A 73 -1.63 32.76 16.20
CA PRO A 73 -2.06 33.70 17.22
C PRO A 73 -3.59 33.80 17.38
N ASP A 74 -4.39 32.99 16.70
CA ASP A 74 -5.86 33.16 16.62
C ASP A 74 -6.69 32.16 17.47
N GLY A 75 -6.07 31.16 18.10
CA GLY A 75 -6.76 30.19 18.97
C GLY A 75 -7.09 30.71 20.37
N ASP A 76 -8.00 30.04 21.07
CA ASP A 76 -8.48 30.51 22.38
C ASP A 76 -7.43 30.47 23.50
N VAL A 77 -6.39 29.66 23.36
CA VAL A 77 -5.31 29.49 24.34
C VAL A 77 -3.98 30.02 23.76
N PRO A 78 -3.32 31.00 24.39
CA PRO A 78 -2.03 31.49 23.93
C PRO A 78 -0.90 30.50 24.22
N CYS A 79 0.17 30.59 23.44
CA CYS A 79 1.40 29.83 23.62
C CYS A 79 2.00 30.07 25.04
N PRO A 80 2.38 29.01 25.80
CA PRO A 80 2.94 29.15 27.16
C PRO A 80 4.34 29.81 27.15
N GLY A 81 4.72 30.39 28.29
CA GLY A 81 6.05 31.02 28.44
C GLY A 81 7.20 30.05 28.17
N GLY A 82 8.15 30.46 27.33
CA GLY A 82 9.25 29.61 26.84
C GLY A 82 9.03 29.05 25.43
N THR A 83 7.80 29.15 24.91
CA THR A 83 7.46 28.78 23.52
C THR A 83 7.16 30.03 22.69
N GLN A 84 7.34 29.92 21.37
CA GLN A 84 7.01 30.98 20.41
C GLN A 84 5.96 30.47 19.42
N CYS A 85 5.11 31.37 18.93
CA CYS A 85 4.19 31.03 17.85
C CYS A 85 4.95 31.03 16.52
N ASN A 86 5.00 29.87 15.84
CA ASN A 86 5.50 29.77 14.48
C ASN A 86 4.48 28.99 13.62
N GLN A 87 4.01 29.60 12.52
CA GLN A 87 3.08 28.98 11.56
C GLN A 87 1.86 28.28 12.19
N GLY A 88 1.23 28.86 13.21
CA GLY A 88 0.07 28.24 13.85
C GLY A 88 0.38 27.39 15.07
N LEU A 89 1.67 27.11 15.37
CA LEU A 89 2.11 26.15 16.37
C LEU A 89 2.96 26.79 17.48
N CYS A 90 2.87 26.23 18.69
CA CYS A 90 3.81 26.52 19.78
C CYS A 90 5.12 25.79 19.51
N VAL A 91 6.21 26.53 19.26
CA VAL A 91 7.55 25.95 19.09
C VAL A 91 8.49 26.30 20.23
N GLU A 92 9.32 25.35 20.63
CA GLU A 92 10.42 25.49 21.58
C GLU A 92 11.71 25.05 20.88
N ASN A 93 12.72 25.93 20.85
CA ASN A 93 14.01 25.66 20.18
C ASN A 93 13.91 25.22 18.71
N GLY A 94 12.87 25.65 17.99
CA GLY A 94 12.67 25.32 16.57
C GLY A 94 11.83 24.08 16.30
N SER A 95 11.43 23.33 17.33
CA SER A 95 10.56 22.14 17.21
C SER A 95 9.20 22.39 17.88
N PRO A 96 8.11 21.71 17.46
CA PRO A 96 6.83 21.75 18.16
C PRO A 96 6.98 21.38 19.65
N ALA A 97 6.38 22.17 20.53
CA ALA A 97 6.44 21.93 21.97
C ALA A 97 5.38 20.88 22.37
N PRO A 98 5.71 19.86 23.19
CA PRO A 98 4.77 18.83 23.64
C PRO A 98 3.84 19.35 24.74
N VAL A 99 3.08 20.40 24.43
CA VAL A 99 2.22 21.11 25.38
C VAL A 99 0.81 21.23 24.83
N ILE A 100 -0.13 20.79 25.66
CA ILE A 100 -1.57 20.92 25.47
C ILE A 100 -2.00 22.14 26.28
N GLY A 101 -2.76 23.05 25.71
CA GLY A 101 -3.30 24.19 26.45
C GLY A 101 -4.81 24.20 26.41
N VAL A 102 -5.40 24.44 27.58
CA VAL A 102 -6.84 24.41 27.83
C VAL A 102 -7.24 25.70 28.52
N ARG A 103 -8.37 26.30 28.11
CA ARG A 103 -8.93 27.45 28.80
C ARG A 103 -10.03 27.02 29.77
N ILE A 104 -9.91 27.42 31.04
CA ILE A 104 -10.94 27.19 32.05
C ILE A 104 -12.12 28.14 31.77
N PRO A 105 -13.33 27.62 31.53
CA PRO A 105 -14.51 28.45 31.30
C PRO A 105 -14.93 29.21 32.58
N PRO A 106 -15.65 30.34 32.45
CA PRO A 106 -16.17 31.04 33.61
C PRO A 106 -17.28 30.22 34.29
N THR A 107 -17.11 29.92 35.58
CA THR A 107 -18.03 29.12 36.39
C THR A 107 -18.39 29.81 37.71
N GLU A 108 -19.56 29.51 38.27
CA GLU A 108 -20.03 30.05 39.55
C GLU A 108 -20.56 28.90 40.44
N GLY A 109 -19.97 28.72 41.63
CA GLY A 109 -20.33 27.66 42.58
C GLY A 109 -20.04 28.08 44.03
N ASP A 110 -20.92 27.72 44.98
CA ASP A 110 -20.80 28.03 46.43
C ASP A 110 -20.46 29.50 46.78
N GLY A 111 -20.96 30.43 45.96
CA GLY A 111 -20.75 31.87 46.12
C GLY A 111 -19.36 32.34 45.67
N VAL A 112 -18.60 31.53 44.92
CA VAL A 112 -17.32 31.90 44.31
C VAL A 112 -17.48 31.87 42.78
N ARG A 113 -17.05 32.95 42.13
CA ARG A 113 -16.97 33.08 40.68
C ARG A 113 -15.54 32.80 40.23
N ILE A 114 -15.38 31.91 39.28
CA ILE A 114 -14.09 31.49 38.72
C ILE A 114 -14.01 32.00 37.28
N CYS A 115 -12.89 32.62 36.92
CA CYS A 115 -12.57 33.09 35.57
C CYS A 115 -13.56 34.09 34.92
N HIS A 116 -14.52 34.62 35.68
CA HIS A 116 -15.40 35.70 35.24
C HIS A 116 -14.62 36.99 34.97
N GLY A 117 -14.73 37.52 33.75
CA GLY A 117 -14.01 38.73 33.32
C GLY A 117 -12.50 38.54 33.13
N ALA A 118 -12.05 37.29 32.98
CA ALA A 118 -10.65 36.95 32.67
C ALA A 118 -10.26 37.37 31.25
N SER A 119 -9.03 37.85 31.07
CA SER A 119 -8.49 38.16 29.74
C SER A 119 -8.03 36.88 29.03
N ARG A 120 -7.67 36.97 27.74
CA ARG A 120 -7.20 35.80 26.95
C ARG A 120 -5.98 35.10 27.55
N GLY A 121 -5.12 35.81 28.28
CA GLY A 121 -3.94 35.24 28.94
C GLY A 121 -4.21 34.60 30.31
N ASP A 122 -5.39 34.80 30.87
CA ASP A 122 -5.78 34.31 32.19
C ASP A 122 -6.58 33.02 32.08
N CYS A 123 -6.57 32.22 33.16
CA CYS A 123 -7.35 30.99 33.24
C CYS A 123 -7.02 29.93 32.17
N ASN A 124 -5.75 29.79 31.83
CA ASN A 124 -5.27 28.74 30.93
C ASN A 124 -4.50 27.69 31.72
N VAL A 125 -4.72 26.41 31.43
CA VAL A 125 -3.98 25.27 31.97
C VAL A 125 -3.15 24.67 30.83
N TYR A 126 -1.88 24.45 31.09
CA TYR A 126 -0.94 23.85 30.17
C TYR A 126 -0.50 22.50 30.71
N VAL A 127 -0.74 21.44 29.95
CA VAL A 127 -0.29 20.08 30.24
C VAL A 127 0.88 19.79 29.32
N ARG A 128 2.09 19.73 29.88
CA ARG A 128 3.29 19.29 29.16
C ARG A 128 3.44 17.79 29.34
N VAL A 129 3.38 17.05 28.23
CA VAL A 129 3.63 15.61 28.24
C VAL A 129 5.14 15.39 28.30
N ASN A 130 5.61 14.72 29.34
CA ASN A 130 7.03 14.40 29.50
C ASN A 130 7.36 13.07 28.84
N ASP A 131 6.49 12.09 29.03
CA ASP A 131 6.72 10.69 28.73
C ASP A 131 5.37 9.95 28.65
N VAL A 132 5.32 8.89 27.85
CA VAL A 132 4.12 8.07 27.65
C VAL A 132 4.51 6.61 27.61
N ASP A 133 3.83 5.77 28.38
CA ASP A 133 3.94 4.32 28.34
C ASP A 133 2.66 3.69 27.78
N LEU A 134 2.79 2.72 26.86
CA LEU A 134 1.73 1.93 26.26
C LEU A 134 1.82 0.49 26.77
N ASN A 135 0.86 0.09 27.59
CA ASN A 135 0.88 -1.19 28.28
C ASN A 135 -0.23 -2.12 27.77
N PRO A 136 0.04 -3.01 26.80
CA PRO A 136 -0.95 -3.98 26.34
C PRO A 136 -1.26 -5.00 27.45
N ARG A 137 -2.55 -5.32 27.63
CA ARG A 137 -3.03 -6.31 28.60
C ARG A 137 -4.01 -7.27 27.95
N GLU A 138 -3.86 -8.55 28.28
CA GLU A 138 -4.78 -9.58 27.80
C GLU A 138 -6.21 -9.39 28.33
N PRO A 139 -7.23 -9.79 27.55
CA PRO A 139 -7.15 -10.21 26.15
C PRO A 139 -7.13 -9.01 25.19
N SER A 140 -7.86 -7.92 25.48
CA SER A 140 -8.15 -6.86 24.51
C SER A 140 -8.07 -5.46 25.13
N HIS A 141 -7.07 -5.23 25.98
CA HIS A 141 -6.85 -3.96 26.69
C HIS A 141 -5.51 -3.32 26.28
N LEU A 142 -5.48 -1.99 26.19
CA LEU A 142 -4.26 -1.21 26.07
C LEU A 142 -4.36 -0.03 27.04
N ASP A 143 -3.49 0.02 28.05
CA ASP A 143 -3.45 1.15 28.97
C ASP A 143 -2.39 2.14 28.49
N MET A 144 -2.81 3.34 28.10
CA MET A 144 -1.90 4.45 27.89
C MET A 144 -1.69 5.19 29.20
N VAL A 145 -0.43 5.36 29.59
CA VAL A 145 -0.02 6.04 30.82
C VAL A 145 0.79 7.26 30.44
N LEU A 146 0.21 8.45 30.61
CA LEU A 146 0.87 9.71 30.33
C LEU A 146 1.49 10.26 31.62
N ASN A 147 2.77 10.60 31.57
CA ASN A 147 3.47 11.33 32.62
C ASN A 147 3.55 12.81 32.22
N ALA A 148 2.81 13.68 32.91
CA ALA A 148 2.69 15.08 32.52
C ALA A 148 2.95 16.09 33.66
N ASN A 149 3.44 17.26 33.26
CA ASN A 149 3.56 18.44 34.11
C ASN A 149 2.42 19.42 33.79
N ILE A 150 1.70 19.86 34.80
CA ILE A 150 0.55 20.75 34.65
C ILE A 150 0.90 22.10 35.25
N ASN A 151 0.80 23.16 34.44
CA ASN A 151 1.02 24.53 34.85
C ASN A 151 -0.17 25.38 34.44
N SER A 152 -0.72 26.20 35.32
CA SER A 152 -1.76 27.16 34.93
C SER A 152 -1.23 28.60 34.88
N SER A 153 -1.83 29.42 34.02
CA SER A 153 -1.85 30.86 34.21
C SER A 153 -2.71 31.24 35.42
N GLY A 154 -2.80 32.53 35.72
CA GLY A 154 -3.56 33.00 36.88
C GLY A 154 -5.05 32.67 36.78
N ILE A 155 -5.52 31.73 37.61
CA ILE A 155 -6.93 31.38 37.76
C ILE A 155 -7.57 32.44 38.66
N LYS A 156 -8.44 33.28 38.09
CA LYS A 156 -9.08 34.39 38.81
C LYS A 156 -10.28 33.89 39.60
N LEU A 157 -10.26 34.11 40.90
CA LEU A 157 -11.35 33.80 41.82
C LEU A 157 -11.94 35.09 42.38
N HIS A 158 -13.26 35.15 42.41
CA HIS A 158 -14.00 36.28 42.95
C HIS A 158 -15.17 35.81 43.82
N ARG A 159 -15.10 36.05 45.13
CA ARG A 159 -16.23 35.89 46.03
C ARG A 159 -16.87 37.25 46.28
N PRO A 160 -18.07 37.54 45.77
CA PRO A 160 -18.78 38.75 46.15
C PRO A 160 -19.04 38.75 47.66
N GLY A 161 -18.81 39.90 48.31
CA GLY A 161 -19.15 40.06 49.71
C GLY A 161 -20.65 39.91 49.94
N THR A 162 -21.05 39.33 51.07
CA THR A 162 -22.46 39.17 51.43
C THR A 162 -22.80 40.12 52.57
N LEU A 163 -24.03 40.67 52.55
CA LEU A 163 -24.48 41.60 53.60
C LEU A 163 -24.77 40.90 54.94
N TRP A 164 -25.06 39.60 54.92
CA TRP A 164 -25.36 38.84 56.13
C TRP A 164 -25.01 37.35 55.98
N PRO A 165 -24.07 36.80 56.77
CA PRO A 165 -23.13 37.52 57.64
C PRO A 165 -22.22 38.46 56.81
N PRO A 166 -21.70 39.56 57.38
CA PRO A 166 -20.83 40.49 56.65
C PRO A 166 -19.52 39.80 56.26
N LEU A 167 -19.45 39.32 55.02
CA LEU A 167 -18.24 38.72 54.46
C LEU A 167 -17.60 39.71 53.49
N PRO A 168 -16.28 39.96 53.58
CA PRO A 168 -15.58 40.83 52.65
C PRO A 168 -15.63 40.25 51.24
N THR A 169 -15.56 41.13 50.24
CA THR A 169 -15.34 40.70 48.86
C THR A 169 -13.92 40.18 48.73
N ILE A 170 -13.74 38.98 48.19
CA ILE A 170 -12.42 38.37 48.03
C ILE A 170 -12.12 38.26 46.54
N ARG A 171 -10.93 38.70 46.14
CA ARG A 171 -10.37 38.50 44.81
C ARG A 171 -9.01 37.81 44.99
N CYS A 172 -8.83 36.67 44.36
CA CYS A 172 -7.61 35.89 44.44
C CYS A 172 -7.21 35.43 43.03
N THR A 173 -5.91 35.31 42.80
CA THR A 173 -5.39 34.63 41.63
C THR A 173 -4.63 33.40 42.11
N VAL A 174 -5.00 32.23 41.60
CA VAL A 174 -4.42 30.94 41.97
C VAL A 174 -3.60 30.41 40.79
N GLN A 175 -2.53 29.68 41.10
CA GLN A 175 -1.76 28.96 40.09
C GLN A 175 -1.71 27.48 40.49
N ALA A 176 -2.04 26.62 39.54
CA ALA A 176 -1.83 25.19 39.66
C ALA A 176 -0.44 24.85 39.10
N ARG A 177 0.37 24.16 39.89
CA ARG A 177 1.65 23.59 39.47
C ARG A 177 1.72 22.17 39.97
N ALA A 178 1.46 21.22 39.09
CA ALA A 178 1.60 19.81 39.34
C ALA A 178 2.77 19.27 38.52
N GLN A 179 3.65 18.49 39.13
CA GLN A 179 4.79 17.88 38.45
C GLN A 179 4.66 16.36 38.49
N ASN A 180 5.07 15.69 37.42
CA ASN A 180 5.10 14.23 37.28
C ASN A 180 3.77 13.56 37.66
N LYS A 181 2.67 14.07 37.10
CA LYS A 181 1.34 13.47 37.29
C LYS A 181 1.14 12.35 36.28
N ARG A 182 0.75 11.20 36.80
CA ARG A 182 0.39 10.02 36.02
C ARG A 182 -1.09 10.10 35.66
N ILE A 183 -1.40 10.09 34.37
CA ILE A 183 -2.75 10.02 33.80
C ILE A 183 -2.85 8.65 33.12
N THR A 184 -3.89 7.88 33.43
CA THR A 184 -4.10 6.56 32.81
C THR A 184 -5.37 6.59 31.97
N VAL A 185 -5.23 6.26 30.70
CA VAL A 185 -6.32 6.16 29.72
C VAL A 185 -6.45 4.69 29.31
N PRO A 186 -7.38 3.94 29.92
CA PRO A 186 -7.60 2.55 29.54
C PRO A 186 -8.35 2.49 28.20
N MET A 187 -7.86 1.68 27.27
CA MET A 187 -8.49 1.41 25.98
C MET A 187 -8.90 -0.05 25.91
N THR A 188 -10.05 -0.30 25.28
CA THR A 188 -10.61 -1.64 25.06
C THR A 188 -10.97 -1.79 23.60
N PHE A 189 -10.62 -2.93 23.02
CA PHE A 189 -11.00 -3.30 21.66
C PHE A 189 -12.12 -4.34 21.75
N ARG A 190 -13.25 -4.07 21.10
CA ARG A 190 -14.41 -4.96 21.12
C ARG A 190 -14.96 -5.19 19.73
N THR A 191 -15.49 -6.38 19.48
CA THR A 191 -16.12 -6.75 18.21
C THR A 191 -17.60 -7.11 18.38
N ASP A 192 -18.21 -6.77 19.53
CA ASP A 192 -19.63 -7.01 19.79
C ASP A 192 -20.52 -5.98 19.06
N ASN A 193 -20.57 -6.10 17.74
CA ASN A 193 -21.49 -5.35 16.90
C ASN A 193 -21.93 -6.19 15.69
N PRO A 194 -23.05 -5.83 15.03
CA PRO A 194 -23.59 -6.59 13.90
C PRO A 194 -22.64 -6.82 12.71
N LEU A 195 -21.60 -5.99 12.55
CA LEU A 195 -20.59 -6.13 11.49
C LEU A 195 -19.29 -6.77 12.01
N GLU A 196 -19.24 -7.14 13.28
CA GLU A 196 -18.06 -7.68 13.99
C GLU A 196 -16.77 -6.83 13.83
N ARG A 197 -16.89 -5.55 13.48
CA ARG A 197 -15.76 -4.63 13.30
C ARG A 197 -15.14 -4.26 14.65
N THR A 198 -13.83 -4.00 14.71
CA THR A 198 -13.22 -3.56 15.97
C THR A 198 -13.67 -2.14 16.35
N GLU A 199 -14.37 -2.03 17.47
CA GLU A 199 -14.70 -0.79 18.16
C GLU A 199 -13.64 -0.51 19.24
N VAL A 200 -13.01 0.67 19.17
CA VAL A 200 -12.09 1.14 20.22
C VAL A 200 -12.87 1.97 21.23
N ARG A 201 -12.95 1.49 22.48
CA ARG A 201 -13.60 2.19 23.59
C ARG A 201 -12.59 2.64 24.62
N PHE A 202 -12.73 3.89 25.03
CA PHE A 202 -11.96 4.50 26.10
C PHE A 202 -12.75 4.33 27.40
N GLY A 203 -12.09 3.84 28.45
CA GLY A 203 -12.65 3.84 29.79
C GLY A 203 -12.34 5.13 30.53
N ASP A 204 -12.85 5.23 31.76
CA ASP A 204 -12.71 6.43 32.58
C ASP A 204 -11.24 6.84 32.76
N ILE A 205 -10.94 8.10 32.48
CA ILE A 205 -9.58 8.64 32.59
C ILE A 205 -9.18 8.72 34.07
N GLY A 206 -8.18 7.95 34.44
CA GLY A 206 -7.65 7.92 35.80
C GLY A 206 -6.70 9.09 36.05
N PHE A 207 -7.18 10.13 36.75
CA PHE A 207 -6.36 11.27 37.16
C PHE A 207 -6.53 11.61 38.64
N ARG A 208 -5.43 11.97 39.32
CA ARG A 208 -5.47 12.40 40.74
C ARG A 208 -4.60 13.62 41.00
N LEU A 209 -5.24 14.72 41.37
CA LEU A 209 -4.61 15.90 41.96
C LEU A 209 -4.64 15.84 43.48
N GLU A 210 -3.54 16.27 44.10
CA GLU A 210 -3.35 16.32 45.54
C GLU A 210 -3.32 17.75 46.07
N ASN A 211 -3.56 17.92 47.39
CA ASN A 211 -3.72 19.24 47.98
C ASN A 211 -2.48 20.15 47.93
N ARG A 212 -1.32 19.58 47.63
CA ARG A 212 -0.03 20.26 47.48
C ARG A 212 0.23 20.84 46.09
N ASP A 213 -0.57 20.47 45.09
CA ASP A 213 -0.37 20.87 43.69
C ASP A 213 -0.96 22.27 43.37
N ILE A 214 -1.61 22.90 44.35
CA ILE A 214 -2.29 24.20 44.21
C ILE A 214 -1.71 25.20 45.21
N GLU A 215 -1.11 26.26 44.68
CA GLU A 215 -0.63 27.39 45.47
C GLU A 215 -1.75 28.43 45.61
N LEU A 216 -2.33 28.52 46.81
CA LEU A 216 -3.36 29.52 47.14
C LEU A 216 -2.76 30.82 47.67
N CYS A 217 -3.46 31.93 47.43
CA CYS A 217 -3.13 33.21 48.06
C CYS A 217 -3.51 33.18 49.56
N GLY A 218 -2.61 33.67 50.42
CA GLY A 218 -2.59 33.42 51.87
C GLY A 218 -3.78 33.84 52.74
N ALA A 219 -4.86 34.41 52.18
CA ALA A 219 -6.11 34.71 52.91
C ALA A 219 -7.22 33.65 52.70
N LEU A 220 -7.02 32.71 51.76
CA LEU A 220 -7.96 31.64 51.41
C LEU A 220 -7.35 30.25 51.54
N ASP A 221 -6.25 30.10 52.30
CA ASP A 221 -5.60 28.81 52.58
C ASP A 221 -6.41 27.96 53.59
N TRP A 222 -7.70 27.81 53.30
CA TRP A 222 -8.62 26.95 54.02
C TRP A 222 -8.76 25.62 53.28
N PRO A 223 -8.71 24.46 53.97
CA PRO A 223 -8.85 23.15 53.35
C PRO A 223 -10.06 23.04 52.43
N ILE A 224 -11.19 23.63 52.85
CA ILE A 224 -12.46 23.64 52.12
C ILE A 224 -12.33 24.31 50.74
N ILE A 225 -11.54 25.38 50.62
CA ILE A 225 -11.40 26.12 49.35
C ILE A 225 -10.43 25.39 48.41
N LYS A 226 -9.38 24.75 48.96
CA LYS A 226 -8.51 23.84 48.21
C LYS A 226 -9.31 22.68 47.64
N ASP A 227 -10.18 22.08 48.44
CA ASP A 227 -11.01 20.94 48.02
C ASP A 227 -12.02 21.34 46.93
N ILE A 228 -12.61 22.54 47.01
CA ILE A 228 -13.50 23.08 45.96
C ILE A 228 -12.73 23.35 44.66
N ILE A 229 -11.57 24.01 44.72
CA ILE A 229 -10.76 24.30 43.52
C ILE A 229 -10.23 23.00 42.92
N MET A 230 -9.87 22.00 43.74
CA MET A 230 -9.46 20.68 43.25
C MET A 230 -10.61 19.91 42.67
N ALA A 231 -11.80 19.98 43.25
CA ALA A 231 -13.00 19.37 42.68
C ALA A 231 -13.33 20.00 41.33
N ILE A 232 -13.21 21.32 41.20
CA ILE A 232 -13.47 22.04 39.95
C ILE A 232 -12.38 21.77 38.92
N ILE A 233 -11.09 21.86 39.26
CA ILE A 233 -10.02 21.54 38.30
C ILE A 233 -10.06 20.06 37.93
N ARG A 234 -10.38 19.16 38.85
CA ARG A 234 -10.52 17.73 38.56
C ARG A 234 -11.72 17.49 37.66
N SER A 235 -12.92 17.95 38.02
CA SER A 235 -14.13 17.81 37.21
C SER A 235 -13.96 18.49 35.86
N ASP A 236 -13.51 19.74 35.81
CA ASP A 236 -13.33 20.47 34.56
C ASP A 236 -12.22 19.87 33.69
N VAL A 237 -11.18 19.23 34.25
CA VAL A 237 -10.15 18.53 33.44
C VAL A 237 -10.62 17.14 33.03
N GLU A 238 -11.31 16.39 33.90
CA GLU A 238 -11.91 15.09 33.59
C GLU A 238 -13.02 15.24 32.56
N ASP A 239 -14.01 16.11 32.79
CA ASP A 239 -15.13 16.39 31.87
C ASP A 239 -14.63 16.95 30.53
N LEU A 240 -13.56 17.76 30.54
CA LEU A 240 -13.00 18.32 29.32
C LEU A 240 -12.18 17.29 28.55
N LEU A 241 -11.33 16.51 29.22
CA LEU A 241 -10.64 15.40 28.59
C LEU A 241 -11.67 14.40 28.07
N ASP A 242 -12.67 14.01 28.85
CA ASP A 242 -13.71 13.08 28.43
C ASP A 242 -14.54 13.61 27.26
N GLN A 243 -15.03 14.86 27.30
CA GLN A 243 -15.81 15.43 26.19
C GLN A 243 -14.97 15.61 24.92
N GLN A 244 -13.76 16.13 25.05
CA GLN A 244 -12.92 16.43 23.88
C GLN A 244 -12.33 15.17 23.27
N ILE A 245 -11.94 14.20 24.10
CA ILE A 245 -11.48 12.89 23.65
C ILE A 245 -12.65 12.15 23.03
N THR A 246 -13.82 12.15 23.66
CA THR A 246 -14.98 11.42 23.13
C THR A 246 -15.51 12.04 21.84
N ASP A 247 -15.60 13.37 21.73
CA ASP A 247 -16.16 14.02 20.53
C ASP A 247 -15.22 13.92 19.34
N VAL A 248 -13.93 14.18 19.52
CA VAL A 248 -12.96 14.09 18.42
C VAL A 248 -12.79 12.64 17.99
N LEU A 249 -12.69 11.70 18.95
CA LEU A 249 -12.62 10.29 18.62
C LEU A 249 -13.95 9.74 18.10
N ALA A 250 -15.09 10.38 18.40
CA ALA A 250 -16.36 10.01 17.82
C ALA A 250 -16.41 10.29 16.31
N GLU A 251 -15.83 11.40 15.87
CA GLU A 251 -15.73 11.75 14.45
C GLU A 251 -14.74 10.86 13.69
N THR A 252 -13.76 10.28 14.39
CA THR A 252 -12.70 9.47 13.78
C THR A 252 -13.00 7.98 13.76
N LEU A 253 -13.58 7.46 14.85
CA LEU A 253 -13.78 6.03 15.07
C LEU A 253 -15.15 5.54 14.64
N TYR A 254 -16.07 6.42 14.27
CA TYR A 254 -17.43 6.05 13.87
C TYR A 254 -17.85 6.68 12.56
N VAL A 255 -18.70 5.96 11.83
CA VAL A 255 -19.17 6.37 10.50
C VAL A 255 -20.08 7.59 10.63
N GLY A 256 -19.63 8.72 10.09
CA GLY A 256 -20.44 9.92 9.90
C GLY A 256 -21.46 9.74 8.78
N CYS A 257 -22.58 10.45 8.87
CA CYS A 257 -23.61 10.46 7.83
C CYS A 257 -24.28 11.83 7.73
N ALA A 258 -24.66 12.24 6.53
CA ALA A 258 -25.55 13.38 6.31
C ALA A 258 -27.02 12.92 6.21
N GLN A 259 -27.94 13.87 6.36
CA GLN A 259 -29.38 13.61 6.17
C GLN A 259 -29.66 13.15 4.73
N GLY A 260 -30.02 11.88 4.56
CA GLY A 260 -30.34 11.27 3.27
C GLY A 260 -29.26 10.33 2.71
N GLU A 261 -28.10 10.23 3.37
CA GLU A 261 -27.08 9.23 3.05
C GLU A 261 -27.42 7.87 3.67
N THR A 262 -27.06 6.80 2.97
CA THR A 262 -27.28 5.42 3.42
C THR A 262 -26.20 5.04 4.41
N CYS A 263 -26.59 4.71 5.64
CA CYS A 263 -25.68 4.09 6.61
C CYS A 263 -25.51 2.59 6.30
N PRO A 264 -24.36 1.98 6.62
CA PRO A 264 -24.09 0.58 6.31
C PRO A 264 -25.00 -0.37 7.11
N ALA A 265 -25.31 -1.52 6.54
CA ALA A 265 -26.24 -2.52 7.10
C ALA A 265 -27.60 -1.91 7.50
N GLU A 266 -28.35 -2.55 8.41
CA GLU A 266 -29.65 -2.04 8.90
C GLU A 266 -29.54 -0.83 9.86
N SER A 267 -28.44 -0.05 9.80
CA SER A 267 -28.24 1.10 10.68
C SER A 267 -28.89 2.38 10.12
N ARG A 268 -29.15 3.37 10.99
CA ARG A 268 -29.80 4.64 10.63
C ARG A 268 -28.95 5.83 11.02
N CYS A 269 -29.03 6.89 10.22
CA CYS A 269 -28.37 8.15 10.52
C CYS A 269 -29.09 8.89 11.65
N VAL A 270 -28.44 9.03 12.81
CA VAL A 270 -28.97 9.75 13.98
C VAL A 270 -27.89 10.72 14.48
N ASP A 271 -28.22 12.02 14.52
CA ASP A 271 -27.30 13.09 14.90
C ASP A 271 -26.00 13.11 14.06
N ASN A 272 -26.12 12.88 12.75
CA ASN A 272 -25.01 12.79 11.78
C ASN A 272 -24.02 11.63 12.03
N VAL A 273 -24.41 10.61 12.81
CA VAL A 273 -23.61 9.40 13.03
C VAL A 273 -24.49 8.18 12.79
N CYS A 274 -23.96 7.15 12.13
CA CYS A 274 -24.68 5.91 11.92
C CYS A 274 -24.82 5.15 13.23
N ARG A 275 -26.05 4.72 13.55
CA ARG A 275 -26.37 3.94 14.76
C ARG A 275 -27.28 2.77 14.44
N TRP A 276 -27.04 1.65 15.12
CA TRP A 276 -27.94 0.50 15.09
C TRP A 276 -29.21 0.78 15.92
N ASP A 277 -30.26 -0.03 15.73
CA ASP A 277 -31.53 0.10 16.47
C ASP A 277 -31.36 -0.03 18.00
N GLY A 278 -30.26 -0.65 18.47
CA GLY A 278 -29.87 -0.70 19.88
C GLY A 278 -29.20 0.58 20.43
N GLY A 279 -28.99 1.60 19.59
CA GLY A 279 -28.35 2.87 19.94
C GLY A 279 -26.82 2.87 19.91
N GLN A 280 -26.19 1.72 19.67
CA GLN A 280 -24.74 1.60 19.49
C GLN A 280 -24.31 2.28 18.17
N ARG A 281 -23.18 3.00 18.19
CA ARG A 281 -22.61 3.71 17.04
C ARG A 281 -21.85 2.75 16.14
N VAL A 282 -21.95 2.92 14.82
CA VAL A 282 -21.25 2.08 13.85
C VAL A 282 -19.77 2.49 13.77
N PRO A 283 -18.82 1.61 14.10
CA PRO A 283 -17.40 1.93 13.99
C PRO A 283 -16.98 2.02 12.52
N VAL A 284 -15.98 2.86 12.23
CA VAL A 284 -15.38 2.92 10.90
C VAL A 284 -14.68 1.61 10.53
N VAL A 285 -14.50 1.39 9.23
CA VAL A 285 -13.68 0.28 8.74
C VAL A 285 -12.22 0.55 9.09
N LEU A 286 -11.59 -0.40 9.79
CA LEU A 286 -10.16 -0.38 10.03
C LEU A 286 -9.50 -1.37 9.06
N GLY A 287 -8.98 -0.90 7.94
CA GLY A 287 -8.47 -1.74 6.86
C GLY A 287 -9.10 -1.39 5.53
N VAL A 288 -9.21 -2.36 4.63
CA VAL A 288 -9.66 -2.15 3.25
C VAL A 288 -11.05 -2.72 3.07
N GLU A 289 -11.97 -1.95 2.50
CA GLU A 289 -13.26 -2.44 2.00
C GLU A 289 -13.59 -1.64 0.74
N GLY A 290 -13.81 -2.30 -0.38
CA GLY A 290 -14.12 -1.62 -1.62
C GLY A 290 -14.24 -2.52 -2.85
N MET A 291 -14.52 -1.89 -3.99
CA MET A 291 -14.79 -2.50 -5.29
C MET A 291 -13.69 -2.18 -6.30
N LEU A 292 -13.28 -3.19 -7.05
CA LEU A 292 -12.33 -3.14 -8.14
C LEU A 292 -13.07 -3.30 -9.47
N ASP A 293 -13.03 -2.26 -10.31
CA ASP A 293 -13.57 -2.34 -11.67
C ASP A 293 -12.57 -3.05 -12.59
N LEU A 294 -12.87 -4.29 -12.96
CA LEU A 294 -12.00 -5.09 -13.81
C LEU A 294 -11.87 -4.57 -15.25
N SER A 295 -12.82 -3.78 -15.73
CA SER A 295 -12.77 -3.22 -17.07
C SER A 295 -11.77 -2.07 -17.16
N GLU A 296 -11.66 -1.25 -16.12
CA GLU A 296 -10.61 -0.23 -16.00
C GLU A 296 -9.25 -0.85 -15.66
N PHE A 297 -9.25 -1.86 -14.79
CA PHE A 297 -8.08 -2.62 -14.37
C PHE A 297 -7.37 -3.32 -15.53
N LEU A 298 -8.13 -4.02 -16.40
CA LEU A 298 -7.64 -4.71 -17.60
C LEU A 298 -7.69 -3.81 -18.86
N ALA A 299 -7.66 -2.48 -18.70
CA ALA A 299 -7.78 -1.56 -19.84
C ALA A 299 -6.78 -1.90 -20.96
N GLY A 300 -7.30 -2.18 -22.16
CA GLY A 300 -6.54 -2.61 -23.33
C GLY A 300 -6.77 -4.08 -23.70
N MET A 301 -7.23 -4.93 -22.78
CA MET A 301 -7.70 -6.28 -23.10
C MET A 301 -9.21 -6.28 -23.33
N GLU A 302 -9.69 -7.16 -24.21
CA GLU A 302 -11.13 -7.43 -24.29
C GLU A 302 -11.57 -8.19 -23.03
N SER A 303 -11.91 -7.44 -21.98
CA SER A 303 -12.43 -7.95 -20.71
C SER A 303 -13.96 -7.96 -20.73
N LYS A 304 -14.56 -9.06 -20.27
CA LYS A 304 -15.99 -9.16 -19.91
C LYS A 304 -16.15 -9.39 -18.41
N GLY A 305 -15.18 -8.90 -17.63
CA GLY A 305 -15.17 -9.10 -16.20
C GLY A 305 -16.26 -8.29 -15.50
N ASP A 306 -16.89 -8.90 -14.52
CA ASP A 306 -17.74 -8.21 -13.56
C ASP A 306 -16.88 -7.54 -12.48
N PRO A 307 -17.38 -6.51 -11.78
CA PRO A 307 -16.66 -5.92 -10.65
C PRO A 307 -16.32 -6.96 -9.58
N LEU A 308 -15.18 -6.76 -8.93
CA LEU A 308 -14.71 -7.56 -7.82
C LEU A 308 -14.70 -6.72 -6.55
N GLU A 309 -15.50 -7.09 -5.57
CA GLU A 309 -15.48 -6.45 -4.26
C GLU A 309 -14.57 -7.24 -3.31
N MET A 310 -13.90 -6.51 -2.42
CA MET A 310 -13.01 -7.09 -1.43
C MET A 310 -13.12 -6.37 -0.10
N ALA A 311 -12.92 -7.14 0.97
CA ALA A 311 -12.83 -6.62 2.31
C ALA A 311 -11.71 -7.34 3.06
N LEU A 312 -10.93 -6.57 3.81
CA LEU A 312 -9.99 -7.06 4.81
C LEU A 312 -9.90 -6.03 5.93
N THR A 313 -10.60 -6.33 7.01
CA THR A 313 -10.93 -5.36 8.05
C THR A 313 -10.61 -5.91 9.42
N VAL A 314 -10.11 -5.08 10.34
CA VAL A 314 -9.86 -5.48 11.72
C VAL A 314 -11.19 -5.76 12.42
N GLY A 315 -11.37 -6.98 12.91
CA GLY A 315 -12.64 -7.42 13.50
C GLY A 315 -12.68 -8.93 13.77
N GLY A 316 -13.88 -9.45 14.06
CA GLY A 316 -14.14 -10.88 14.27
C GLY A 316 -13.63 -11.40 15.61
N ALA A 317 -12.82 -12.47 15.57
CA ALA A 317 -12.21 -13.15 16.72
C ALA A 317 -11.39 -12.26 17.70
N GLY A 318 -11.27 -10.96 17.42
CA GLY A 318 -10.88 -9.92 18.35
C GLY A 318 -9.37 -9.64 18.40
N SER A 319 -8.99 -8.65 19.19
CA SER A 319 -7.58 -8.40 19.51
C SER A 319 -7.12 -9.30 20.63
N THR A 320 -5.87 -9.75 20.53
CA THR A 320 -5.19 -10.50 21.58
C THR A 320 -3.90 -9.79 21.93
N ALA A 321 -3.70 -9.43 23.20
CA ALA A 321 -2.38 -9.08 23.68
C ALA A 321 -1.55 -10.38 23.71
N ALA A 322 -0.86 -10.69 22.62
CA ALA A 322 -0.03 -11.89 22.60
C ALA A 322 1.10 -11.73 23.64
N GLY A 323 1.48 -12.84 24.30
CA GLY A 323 2.65 -12.90 25.16
C GLY A 323 3.88 -12.22 24.53
N ASN A 324 4.83 -11.80 25.37
CA ASN A 324 6.01 -11.00 24.99
C ASN A 324 5.77 -9.48 24.79
N GLY A 325 4.73 -8.89 25.38
CA GLY A 325 4.60 -7.43 25.53
C GLY A 325 4.13 -6.63 24.30
N GLY A 326 3.58 -7.29 23.27
CA GLY A 326 3.00 -6.59 22.10
C GLY A 326 1.48 -6.77 22.00
N LEU A 327 0.86 -6.12 21.02
CA LEU A 327 -0.58 -6.25 20.70
C LEU A 327 -0.78 -6.84 19.31
N THR A 328 -1.64 -7.86 19.19
CA THR A 328 -2.04 -8.45 17.90
C THR A 328 -3.52 -8.17 17.64
N LEU A 329 -3.82 -7.63 16.46
CA LEU A 329 -5.17 -7.40 15.97
C LEU A 329 -5.47 -8.42 14.86
N GLY A 330 -6.55 -9.19 15.02
CA GLY A 330 -7.05 -10.07 13.97
C GLY A 330 -7.87 -9.30 12.92
N MET A 331 -7.84 -9.76 11.68
CA MET A 331 -8.62 -9.22 10.57
C MET A 331 -9.51 -10.29 9.98
N MET A 332 -10.73 -9.90 9.62
CA MET A 332 -11.65 -10.68 8.80
C MET A 332 -11.52 -10.26 7.34
N GLY A 333 -11.56 -11.21 6.42
CA GLY A 333 -11.40 -10.91 5.01
C GLY A 333 -12.25 -11.78 4.10
N GLY A 334 -12.60 -11.24 2.93
CA GLY A 334 -13.41 -11.91 1.94
C GLY A 334 -13.49 -11.15 0.62
N PHE A 335 -14.02 -11.82 -0.40
CA PHE A 335 -14.27 -11.25 -1.72
C PHE A 335 -15.72 -11.53 -2.15
N ARG A 336 -16.28 -10.66 -2.99
CA ARG A 336 -17.62 -10.80 -3.59
C ARG A 336 -17.59 -10.43 -5.07
N THR A 337 -18.34 -11.15 -5.88
CA THR A 337 -18.53 -10.83 -7.31
C THR A 337 -19.84 -11.44 -7.80
N SER A 338 -20.49 -10.80 -8.78
CA SER A 338 -21.70 -11.34 -9.43
C SER A 338 -21.43 -12.57 -10.29
N GLY A 339 -20.16 -12.78 -10.67
CA GLY A 339 -19.72 -13.91 -11.48
C GLY A 339 -19.93 -13.70 -12.97
N ALA A 340 -18.84 -13.75 -13.74
CA ALA A 340 -18.91 -13.56 -15.19
C ALA A 340 -19.46 -14.79 -15.91
N ALA A 341 -20.18 -14.55 -17.01
CA ALA A 341 -20.78 -15.61 -17.82
C ALA A 341 -19.78 -16.58 -18.49
N CYS A 342 -18.50 -16.22 -18.55
CA CYS A 342 -17.46 -17.03 -19.17
C CYS A 342 -16.91 -18.14 -18.27
N VAL A 343 -17.23 -18.12 -16.98
CA VAL A 343 -16.77 -19.09 -15.97
C VAL A 343 -17.96 -19.76 -15.30
N PRO A 344 -17.81 -21.01 -14.80
CA PRO A 344 -18.90 -21.69 -14.11
C PRO A 344 -19.40 -20.92 -12.88
N SER A 345 -20.72 -20.80 -12.75
CA SER A 345 -21.36 -20.12 -11.63
C SER A 345 -21.44 -21.03 -10.40
N GLU A 346 -20.38 -21.03 -9.60
CA GLU A 346 -20.41 -21.59 -8.24
C GLU A 346 -20.42 -20.44 -7.22
N PRO A 347 -21.08 -20.60 -6.06
CA PRO A 347 -21.08 -19.58 -5.00
C PRO A 347 -19.69 -19.48 -4.36
N LEU A 348 -19.21 -18.25 -4.14
CA LEU A 348 -17.88 -18.00 -3.55
C LEU A 348 -17.99 -18.19 -2.04
N SER A 349 -17.34 -19.24 -1.52
CA SER A 349 -17.26 -19.48 -0.08
C SER A 349 -16.28 -18.49 0.55
N PRO A 350 -16.50 -18.04 1.80
CA PRO A 350 -15.51 -17.28 2.57
C PRO A 350 -14.20 -18.07 2.75
N PRO A 351 -13.06 -17.40 2.98
CA PRO A 351 -11.81 -18.08 3.32
C PRO A 351 -11.98 -18.96 4.56
N GLU A 352 -11.25 -20.06 4.63
CA GLU A 352 -11.26 -20.89 5.84
C GLU A 352 -10.57 -20.19 7.01
N ASP A 353 -11.16 -20.29 8.20
CA ASP A 353 -10.60 -19.74 9.43
C ASP A 353 -9.31 -20.46 9.81
N LEU A 354 -8.19 -19.75 9.71
CA LEU A 354 -6.89 -20.24 10.15
C LEU A 354 -6.69 -19.98 11.64
N THR A 355 -5.86 -20.81 12.28
CA THR A 355 -5.37 -20.51 13.62
C THR A 355 -4.49 -19.24 13.53
N PRO A 356 -4.54 -18.27 14.47
CA PRO A 356 -3.64 -17.11 14.44
C PRO A 356 -2.16 -17.47 14.61
N LEU A 357 -1.24 -16.67 14.05
CA LEU A 357 0.19 -16.83 14.38
C LEU A 357 0.48 -16.40 15.81
N ASN A 358 1.35 -17.16 16.47
CA ASN A 358 1.93 -16.76 17.76
C ASN A 358 3.25 -16.01 17.52
N TRP A 359 3.16 -14.68 17.39
CA TRP A 359 4.33 -13.85 17.11
C TRP A 359 5.36 -13.86 18.24
N VAL A 360 6.61 -14.12 17.88
CA VAL A 360 7.79 -13.80 18.70
C VAL A 360 8.30 -12.45 18.20
N ASN A 361 8.68 -11.50 19.06
CA ASN A 361 9.09 -10.13 18.65
C ASN A 361 10.45 -10.06 17.90
N THR A 362 10.84 -11.15 17.25
CA THR A 362 12.07 -11.32 16.46
C THR A 362 11.71 -11.93 15.13
N ILE A 363 12.37 -11.50 14.06
CA ILE A 363 12.16 -12.04 12.73
C ILE A 363 12.66 -13.49 12.71
N PRO A 364 11.83 -14.49 12.31
CA PRO A 364 12.25 -15.88 12.34
C PRO A 364 13.49 -16.13 11.47
N GLY A 365 14.48 -16.83 12.03
CA GLY A 365 15.77 -17.06 11.36
C GLY A 365 16.78 -15.91 11.49
N SER A 366 16.45 -14.87 12.26
CA SER A 366 17.30 -13.72 12.56
C SER A 366 17.26 -13.37 14.05
N ASP A 367 18.26 -12.64 14.53
CA ASP A 367 18.27 -12.02 15.86
C ASP A 367 17.65 -10.60 15.85
N GLU A 368 17.24 -10.11 14.68
CA GLU A 368 16.63 -8.79 14.53
C GLU A 368 15.19 -8.75 15.06
N THR A 369 14.88 -7.68 15.80
CA THR A 369 13.51 -7.38 16.24
C THR A 369 12.80 -6.55 15.18
N PHE A 370 11.53 -6.86 14.90
CA PHE A 370 10.64 -6.00 14.12
C PHE A 370 9.81 -5.13 15.04
N GLN A 371 9.32 -4.00 14.54
CA GLN A 371 8.41 -3.10 15.28
C GLN A 371 6.95 -3.38 14.91
N VAL A 372 6.68 -3.58 13.62
CA VAL A 372 5.37 -3.98 13.09
C VAL A 372 5.53 -5.27 12.29
N ALA A 373 4.58 -6.19 12.41
CA ALA A 373 4.45 -7.31 11.50
C ALA A 373 3.00 -7.45 11.02
N ILE A 374 2.84 -7.83 9.76
CA ILE A 374 1.54 -8.11 9.13
C ILE A 374 1.59 -9.56 8.65
N GLY A 375 0.57 -10.35 8.99
CA GLY A 375 0.36 -11.67 8.42
C GLY A 375 -0.86 -11.66 7.52
N VAL A 376 -0.71 -12.14 6.29
CA VAL A 376 -1.82 -12.32 5.34
C VAL A 376 -2.04 -13.82 5.14
N ALA A 377 -3.27 -14.30 5.36
CA ALA A 377 -3.58 -15.73 5.23
C ALA A 377 -3.45 -16.19 3.76
N ALA A 378 -2.87 -17.38 3.57
CA ALA A 378 -2.84 -18.02 2.26
C ALA A 378 -4.26 -18.26 1.72
N GLU A 379 -5.20 -18.65 2.58
CA GLU A 379 -6.61 -18.85 2.21
C GLU A 379 -7.30 -17.56 1.72
N TYR A 380 -6.95 -16.41 2.28
CA TYR A 380 -7.46 -15.12 1.80
C TYR A 380 -6.91 -14.79 0.41
N LEU A 381 -5.61 -14.98 0.18
CA LEU A 381 -4.99 -14.79 -1.14
C LEU A 381 -5.55 -15.76 -2.19
N ASN A 382 -5.75 -17.02 -1.80
CA ASN A 382 -6.35 -18.06 -2.63
C ASN A 382 -7.80 -17.75 -3.00
N GLN A 383 -8.60 -17.27 -2.04
CA GLN A 383 -9.96 -16.81 -2.31
C GLN A 383 -9.96 -15.61 -3.26
N GLY A 384 -9.01 -14.68 -3.12
CA GLY A 384 -8.84 -13.55 -4.04
C GLY A 384 -8.63 -13.98 -5.49
N VAL A 385 -7.73 -14.94 -5.72
CA VAL A 385 -7.47 -15.49 -7.06
C VAL A 385 -8.68 -16.26 -7.59
N THR A 386 -9.39 -16.98 -6.73
CA THR A 386 -10.67 -17.62 -7.06
C THR A 386 -11.72 -16.58 -7.46
N ALA A 387 -11.82 -15.48 -6.72
CA ALA A 387 -12.77 -14.41 -6.96
C ALA A 387 -12.46 -13.66 -8.26
N PHE A 388 -11.18 -13.40 -8.55
CA PHE A 388 -10.71 -12.83 -9.82
C PHE A 388 -10.98 -13.73 -11.02
N HIS A 389 -10.81 -15.04 -10.86
CA HIS A 389 -11.24 -16.00 -11.86
C HIS A 389 -12.76 -15.93 -12.09
N ARG A 390 -13.54 -15.93 -11.00
CA ARG A 390 -15.01 -15.94 -11.04
C ARG A 390 -15.62 -14.65 -11.59
N SER A 391 -14.99 -13.52 -11.32
CA SER A 391 -15.36 -12.24 -11.91
C SER A 391 -15.02 -12.17 -13.40
N GLY A 392 -14.40 -13.20 -13.99
CA GLY A 392 -14.03 -13.22 -15.40
C GLY A 392 -12.72 -12.50 -15.71
N GLY A 393 -11.94 -12.14 -14.70
CA GLY A 393 -10.64 -11.47 -14.85
C GLY A 393 -9.60 -12.29 -15.64
N MET A 394 -9.81 -13.60 -15.80
CA MET A 394 -8.97 -14.49 -16.63
C MET A 394 -9.57 -14.79 -18.02
N CYS A 395 -10.75 -14.26 -18.34
CA CYS A 395 -11.39 -14.42 -19.65
C CYS A 395 -10.90 -13.33 -20.62
N LEU A 396 -9.60 -13.31 -20.89
CA LEU A 396 -8.92 -12.22 -21.58
C LEU A 396 -8.69 -12.54 -23.06
N GLY A 397 -9.04 -11.60 -23.93
CA GLY A 397 -8.63 -11.61 -25.34
C GLY A 397 -7.38 -10.75 -25.54
N ILE A 398 -6.30 -11.36 -26.06
CA ILE A 398 -5.05 -10.66 -26.38
C ILE A 398 -4.89 -10.62 -27.89
N GLY A 399 -5.14 -9.45 -28.48
CA GLY A 399 -5.07 -9.25 -29.91
C GLY A 399 -3.77 -8.60 -30.39
N SER A 400 -3.63 -8.53 -31.72
CA SER A 400 -2.55 -7.82 -32.41
C SER A 400 -2.51 -6.30 -32.15
N ASP A 401 -3.58 -5.74 -31.57
CA ASP A 401 -3.70 -4.37 -31.12
C ASP A 401 -2.92 -4.07 -29.84
N LEU A 402 -2.74 -5.08 -28.97
CA LEU A 402 -1.95 -4.98 -27.75
C LEU A 402 -0.45 -5.15 -27.98
N SER A 403 -0.08 -5.97 -28.96
CA SER A 403 1.32 -6.21 -29.29
C SER A 403 1.47 -6.60 -30.75
N GLU A 404 2.33 -5.88 -31.48
CA GLU A 404 2.73 -6.26 -32.84
C GLU A 404 3.39 -7.65 -32.90
N MET A 405 3.89 -8.16 -31.76
CA MET A 405 4.44 -9.51 -31.67
C MET A 405 3.34 -10.58 -31.80
N ILE A 406 2.12 -10.32 -31.34
CA ILE A 406 0.96 -11.20 -31.46
C ILE A 406 0.29 -10.94 -32.80
N SER A 407 1.01 -11.23 -33.89
CA SER A 407 0.52 -11.05 -35.26
C SER A 407 0.37 -12.36 -35.98
N ALA A 408 -0.60 -12.43 -36.90
CA ALA A 408 -0.76 -13.60 -37.75
C ALA A 408 0.53 -13.92 -38.55
N ASN A 409 1.35 -12.92 -38.88
CA ASN A 409 2.64 -13.12 -39.55
C ASN A 409 3.66 -13.83 -38.65
N THR A 410 3.74 -13.47 -37.36
CA THR A 410 4.62 -14.13 -36.39
C THR A 410 4.25 -15.60 -36.25
N PHE A 411 2.96 -15.90 -36.07
CA PHE A 411 2.47 -17.28 -35.96
C PHE A 411 2.59 -18.06 -37.28
N ALA A 412 2.52 -17.39 -38.43
CA ALA A 412 2.70 -18.01 -39.74
C ALA A 412 4.17 -18.40 -40.06
N LEU A 413 5.16 -17.87 -39.32
CA LEU A 413 6.53 -18.36 -39.36
C LEU A 413 6.65 -19.77 -38.76
N LEU A 414 5.78 -20.07 -37.79
CA LEU A 414 5.81 -21.25 -36.95
C LEU A 414 4.83 -22.33 -37.42
N MET A 415 3.68 -21.91 -37.95
CA MET A 415 2.66 -22.77 -38.57
C MET A 415 2.52 -22.39 -40.06
N PRO A 416 3.32 -23.01 -40.96
CA PRO A 416 3.33 -22.72 -42.39
C PRO A 416 1.96 -22.70 -43.07
N SER A 417 1.01 -23.52 -42.60
CA SER A 417 -0.36 -23.59 -43.14
C SER A 417 -1.15 -22.29 -42.94
N MET A 418 -0.84 -21.51 -41.91
CA MET A 418 -1.47 -20.21 -41.68
C MET A 418 -1.23 -19.25 -42.83
N ARG A 419 -0.09 -19.33 -43.53
CA ARG A 419 0.16 -18.48 -44.72
C ARG A 419 -0.91 -18.67 -45.80
N LYS A 420 -1.39 -19.91 -45.99
CA LYS A 420 -2.47 -20.19 -46.95
C LYS A 420 -3.82 -19.65 -46.49
N LEU A 421 -4.05 -19.59 -45.17
CA LEU A 421 -5.24 -18.95 -44.61
C LEU A 421 -5.17 -17.42 -44.75
N LEU A 422 -3.96 -16.85 -44.67
CA LEU A 422 -3.69 -15.41 -44.82
C LEU A 422 -3.68 -14.93 -46.28
N GLU A 423 -3.44 -15.81 -47.25
CA GLU A 423 -3.56 -15.51 -48.70
C GLU A 423 -4.98 -15.08 -49.10
N GLY A 424 -5.99 -15.38 -48.28
CA GLY A 424 -7.37 -14.92 -48.44
C GLY A 424 -7.62 -13.47 -48.01
N HIS A 425 -6.66 -12.82 -47.36
CA HIS A 425 -6.72 -11.43 -46.92
C HIS A 425 -5.98 -10.51 -47.90
N SER A 426 -6.43 -9.25 -48.04
CA SER A 426 -5.87 -8.31 -49.03
C SER A 426 -4.42 -7.90 -48.70
N SER A 427 -4.03 -8.02 -47.43
CA SER A 427 -2.64 -8.05 -46.98
C SER A 427 -2.51 -8.93 -45.72
N SER A 428 -1.37 -9.57 -45.52
CA SER A 428 -1.10 -10.39 -44.32
C SER A 428 -0.95 -9.55 -43.04
N THR A 429 -0.90 -8.22 -43.17
CA THR A 429 -0.85 -7.24 -42.08
C THR A 429 -2.24 -6.81 -41.58
N GLU A 430 -3.32 -7.14 -42.31
CA GLU A 430 -4.71 -6.79 -41.97
C GLU A 430 -5.49 -7.91 -41.27
N ALA A 431 -4.91 -9.10 -41.13
CA ALA A 431 -5.59 -10.22 -40.50
C ALA A 431 -5.47 -10.12 -38.97
N SER A 432 -6.54 -9.67 -38.31
CA SER A 432 -6.60 -9.62 -36.84
C SER A 432 -6.47 -11.02 -36.25
N PHE A 433 -5.51 -11.19 -35.36
CA PHE A 433 -5.25 -12.42 -34.63
C PHE A 433 -5.44 -12.15 -33.14
N GLU A 434 -6.02 -13.10 -32.42
CA GLU A 434 -6.28 -13.01 -30.98
C GLU A 434 -5.96 -14.34 -30.31
N ILE A 435 -5.33 -14.28 -29.15
CA ILE A 435 -5.21 -15.40 -28.22
C ILE A 435 -6.22 -15.15 -27.10
N ARG A 436 -7.22 -16.02 -26.98
CA ARG A 436 -8.20 -15.93 -25.90
C ARG A 436 -7.87 -16.90 -24.78
N LEU A 437 -7.64 -16.36 -23.59
CA LEU A 437 -7.45 -17.12 -22.36
C LEU A 437 -8.81 -17.60 -21.85
N ARG A 438 -8.88 -18.89 -21.52
CA ARG A 438 -10.08 -19.52 -20.98
C ARG A 438 -9.68 -20.51 -19.87
N PRO A 439 -9.87 -20.16 -18.61
CA PRO A 439 -9.62 -21.08 -17.50
C PRO A 439 -10.64 -22.22 -17.51
N ARG A 440 -10.18 -23.46 -17.34
CA ARG A 440 -11.06 -24.65 -17.24
C ARG A 440 -11.23 -25.13 -15.79
N GLN A 441 -10.28 -24.79 -14.94
CA GLN A 441 -10.28 -25.06 -13.51
C GLN A 441 -10.04 -23.75 -12.76
N VAL A 442 -10.44 -23.74 -11.49
CA VAL A 442 -10.17 -22.61 -10.59
C VAL A 442 -8.66 -22.57 -10.31
N PRO A 443 -7.98 -21.44 -10.56
CA PRO A 443 -6.57 -21.26 -10.21
C PRO A 443 -6.39 -21.20 -8.68
N SER A 444 -5.18 -21.50 -8.21
CA SER A 444 -4.80 -21.42 -6.80
C SER A 444 -3.69 -20.39 -6.57
N MET A 445 -3.68 -19.82 -5.36
CA MET A 445 -2.58 -19.01 -4.85
C MET A 445 -2.12 -19.59 -3.53
N GLU A 446 -0.84 -19.92 -3.42
CA GLU A 446 -0.24 -20.51 -2.23
C GLU A 446 0.98 -19.70 -1.78
N VAL A 447 1.31 -19.77 -0.49
CA VAL A 447 2.46 -19.04 0.08
C VAL A 447 3.62 -20.00 0.29
N GLY A 448 4.77 -19.65 -0.28
CA GLY A 448 6.06 -20.31 -0.08
C GLY A 448 6.97 -19.54 0.88
N LEU A 449 8.23 -19.97 1.01
CA LEU A 449 9.15 -19.37 1.99
C LEU A 449 9.70 -18.02 1.53
N GLY A 450 9.90 -17.81 0.21
CA GLY A 450 10.61 -16.64 -0.33
C GLY A 450 12.13 -16.71 -0.11
N ARG A 451 12.77 -17.83 -0.48
CA ARG A 451 14.22 -18.04 -0.31
C ARG A 451 14.99 -17.88 -1.62
N TYR A 452 16.11 -17.17 -1.52
CA TYR A 452 17.12 -17.05 -2.57
C TYR A 452 18.36 -17.86 -2.23
N GLU A 453 19.03 -18.40 -3.26
CA GLU A 453 20.36 -18.99 -3.16
C GLU A 453 21.30 -18.37 -4.21
N THR A 454 22.60 -18.40 -3.95
CA THR A 454 23.61 -17.98 -4.94
C THR A 454 24.06 -19.18 -5.75
N ASP A 455 23.98 -19.08 -7.08
CA ASP A 455 24.47 -20.11 -7.99
C ASP A 455 26.02 -20.15 -8.07
N GLU A 456 26.57 -21.07 -8.87
CA GLU A 456 28.03 -21.19 -9.07
C GLU A 456 28.65 -19.96 -9.77
N GLU A 457 27.85 -19.13 -10.42
CA GLU A 457 28.24 -17.94 -11.19
C GLU A 457 28.12 -16.65 -10.37
N GLY A 458 27.58 -16.72 -9.15
CA GLY A 458 27.39 -15.58 -8.25
C GLY A 458 26.02 -14.89 -8.36
N ASN A 459 25.12 -15.42 -9.20
CA ASN A 459 23.77 -14.87 -9.37
C ASN A 459 22.83 -15.34 -8.26
N GLN A 460 21.91 -14.48 -7.85
CA GLN A 460 20.77 -14.82 -6.99
C GLN A 460 19.70 -15.56 -7.79
N VAL A 461 19.34 -16.75 -7.33
CA VAL A 461 18.27 -17.59 -7.91
C VAL A 461 17.19 -17.79 -6.87
N LEU A 462 15.93 -17.60 -7.27
CA LEU A 462 14.77 -17.86 -6.41
C LEU A 462 14.48 -19.36 -6.38
N VAL A 463 14.97 -20.03 -5.34
CA VAL A 463 14.81 -21.48 -5.16
C VAL A 463 13.47 -21.87 -4.54
N GLU A 464 12.91 -21.01 -3.69
CA GLU A 464 11.58 -21.18 -3.10
C GLU A 464 10.83 -19.85 -3.24
N PRO A 465 9.92 -19.73 -4.24
CA PRO A 465 9.09 -18.55 -4.41
C PRO A 465 8.32 -18.16 -3.15
N LEU A 466 7.93 -16.89 -3.05
CA LEU A 466 7.10 -16.42 -1.95
C LEU A 466 5.62 -16.68 -2.24
N LEU A 467 5.21 -16.47 -3.50
CA LEU A 467 3.84 -16.70 -3.96
C LEU A 467 3.88 -17.69 -5.13
N HIS A 468 3.02 -18.68 -5.06
CA HIS A 468 2.86 -19.71 -6.09
C HIS A 468 1.47 -19.56 -6.71
N LEU A 469 1.41 -19.09 -7.96
CA LEU A 469 0.18 -19.02 -8.74
C LEU A 469 0.09 -20.26 -9.63
N GLY A 470 -0.88 -21.12 -9.34
CA GLY A 470 -1.15 -22.34 -10.09
C GLY A 470 -2.42 -22.21 -10.93
N ALA A 471 -2.38 -22.58 -12.22
CA ALA A 471 -3.56 -22.72 -13.06
C ALA A 471 -3.47 -23.99 -13.91
N ARG A 472 -4.32 -24.97 -13.60
CA ARG A 472 -4.38 -26.25 -14.32
C ARG A 472 -5.36 -26.20 -15.50
N ASP A 473 -5.05 -26.94 -16.56
CA ASP A 473 -5.86 -27.03 -17.78
C ASP A 473 -6.24 -25.65 -18.37
N LEU A 474 -5.37 -24.65 -18.28
CA LEU A 474 -5.60 -23.33 -18.88
C LEU A 474 -5.68 -23.47 -20.41
N ALA A 475 -6.81 -23.10 -20.99
CA ALA A 475 -7.00 -23.15 -22.44
C ALA A 475 -6.67 -21.81 -23.08
N LEU A 476 -5.90 -21.83 -24.16
CA LEU A 476 -5.56 -20.69 -24.99
C LEU A 476 -6.13 -20.97 -26.38
N ASP A 477 -7.23 -20.30 -26.71
CA ASP A 477 -7.90 -20.43 -28.00
C ASP A 477 -7.21 -19.49 -29.00
N LEU A 478 -6.54 -20.03 -30.02
CA LEU A 478 -5.95 -19.24 -31.12
C LEU A 478 -7.04 -18.86 -32.11
N GLN A 479 -7.26 -17.57 -32.35
CA GLN A 479 -8.36 -17.08 -33.18
C GLN A 479 -7.85 -16.17 -34.29
N LEU A 480 -8.36 -16.39 -35.51
CA LEU A 480 -8.09 -15.55 -36.66
C LEU A 480 -9.40 -14.92 -37.15
N ALA A 481 -9.39 -13.62 -37.39
CA ALA A 481 -10.51 -12.94 -38.00
C ALA A 481 -10.62 -13.28 -39.50
N ILE A 482 -11.68 -13.99 -39.87
CA ILE A 482 -12.03 -14.35 -41.24
C ILE A 482 -13.39 -13.73 -41.56
N ALA A 483 -13.46 -12.87 -42.58
CA ALA A 483 -14.70 -12.20 -43.00
C ALA A 483 -15.46 -11.52 -41.84
N HIS A 484 -14.73 -10.76 -41.00
CA HIS A 484 -15.25 -10.06 -39.80
C HIS A 484 -15.78 -10.96 -38.68
N ARG A 485 -15.35 -12.23 -38.61
CA ARG A 485 -15.64 -13.12 -37.49
C ARG A 485 -14.38 -13.84 -37.04
N PHE A 486 -14.17 -13.93 -35.73
CA PHE A 486 -13.11 -14.75 -35.18
C PHE A 486 -13.45 -16.24 -35.33
N VAL A 487 -12.54 -16.98 -35.96
CA VAL A 487 -12.61 -18.43 -36.12
C VAL A 487 -11.46 -19.02 -35.31
N ARG A 488 -11.79 -19.99 -34.44
CA ARG A 488 -10.79 -20.72 -33.67
C ARG A 488 -10.02 -21.67 -34.58
N LEU A 489 -8.71 -21.52 -34.61
CA LEU A 489 -7.79 -22.35 -35.40
C LEU A 489 -7.34 -23.59 -34.62
N ALA A 490 -7.05 -23.41 -33.33
CA ALA A 490 -6.64 -24.48 -32.41
C ALA A 490 -6.91 -24.04 -30.96
N THR A 491 -6.97 -25.02 -30.06
CA THR A 491 -6.98 -24.82 -28.60
C THR A 491 -5.71 -25.41 -28.01
N ILE A 492 -4.94 -24.61 -27.30
CA ILE A 492 -3.78 -25.07 -26.55
C ILE A 492 -4.22 -25.23 -25.09
N VAL A 493 -3.89 -26.35 -24.44
CA VAL A 493 -4.16 -26.57 -23.02
C VAL A 493 -2.83 -26.72 -22.31
N VAL A 494 -2.59 -25.91 -21.28
CA VAL A 494 -1.34 -25.90 -20.50
C VAL A 494 -1.61 -25.89 -18.99
N ASP A 495 -0.65 -26.36 -18.22
CA ASP A 495 -0.59 -26.16 -16.77
C ASP A 495 0.44 -25.08 -16.47
N LEU A 496 0.03 -24.04 -15.73
CA LEU A 496 0.83 -22.87 -15.42
C LEU A 496 1.16 -22.83 -13.93
N ASN A 497 2.45 -22.70 -13.60
CA ASN A 497 2.99 -22.65 -12.24
C ASN A 497 3.97 -21.47 -12.14
N ILE A 498 3.47 -20.29 -11.78
CA ILE A 498 4.29 -19.08 -11.68
C ILE A 498 4.76 -18.90 -10.24
N GLY A 499 6.09 -18.86 -10.06
CA GLY A 499 6.72 -18.46 -8.82
C GLY A 499 7.04 -16.96 -8.81
N LEU A 500 6.51 -16.24 -7.82
CA LEU A 500 6.74 -14.81 -7.65
C LEU A 500 7.46 -14.51 -6.34
N ALA A 501 8.27 -13.46 -6.37
CA ALA A 501 8.83 -12.84 -5.18
C ALA A 501 8.33 -11.39 -5.05
N LEU A 502 8.47 -10.83 -3.85
CA LEU A 502 8.10 -9.45 -3.54
C LEU A 502 9.32 -8.73 -2.97
N ASP A 503 9.54 -7.49 -3.38
CA ASP A 503 10.52 -6.57 -2.79
C ASP A 503 9.91 -5.17 -2.66
N ILE A 504 10.62 -4.23 -2.03
CA ILE A 504 10.19 -2.83 -1.88
C ILE A 504 11.08 -1.91 -2.71
N ASN A 505 10.46 -0.99 -3.45
CA ASN A 505 11.16 0.03 -4.24
C ASN A 505 11.58 1.25 -3.39
N GLN A 506 12.14 2.28 -4.02
CA GLN A 506 12.55 3.50 -3.32
C GLN A 506 11.40 4.29 -2.71
N ASP A 507 10.24 4.29 -3.38
CA ASP A 507 9.04 5.05 -3.05
C ASP A 507 8.20 4.32 -1.98
N ASN A 508 8.77 3.30 -1.34
CA ASN A 508 8.13 2.46 -0.34
C ASN A 508 6.92 1.69 -0.89
N GLU A 509 7.01 1.22 -2.13
CA GLU A 509 5.97 0.48 -2.82
C GLU A 509 6.40 -0.97 -3.02
N ILE A 510 5.46 -1.92 -2.95
CA ILE A 510 5.74 -3.33 -3.22
C ILE A 510 5.95 -3.52 -4.72
N MET A 511 7.10 -4.08 -5.08
CA MET A 511 7.47 -4.49 -6.43
C MET A 511 7.39 -6.01 -6.53
N ILE A 512 6.72 -6.50 -7.57
CA ILE A 512 6.69 -7.94 -7.89
C ILE A 512 7.94 -8.29 -8.69
N LEU A 513 8.67 -9.29 -8.24
CA LEU A 513 9.86 -9.82 -8.90
C LEU A 513 9.56 -11.19 -9.50
N MET A 514 10.04 -11.39 -10.71
CA MET A 514 9.87 -12.61 -11.48
C MET A 514 11.06 -13.55 -11.30
N GLY A 515 10.81 -14.83 -10.98
CA GLY A 515 11.79 -15.90 -11.08
C GLY A 515 11.99 -16.38 -12.53
N GLU A 516 12.93 -17.29 -12.76
CA GLU A 516 13.19 -17.79 -14.11
C GLU A 516 11.98 -18.57 -14.69
N PRO A 517 11.63 -18.36 -15.97
CA PRO A 517 10.40 -18.88 -16.57
C PRO A 517 10.46 -20.36 -17.01
N ASP A 518 11.63 -21.01 -16.92
CA ASP A 518 11.90 -22.29 -17.57
C ASP A 518 10.97 -23.44 -17.11
N ASP A 519 10.41 -23.37 -15.91
CA ASP A 519 9.51 -24.38 -15.35
C ASP A 519 8.05 -23.93 -15.21
N TRP A 520 7.69 -22.75 -15.73
CA TRP A 520 6.37 -22.16 -15.50
C TRP A 520 5.24 -22.83 -16.26
N ILE A 521 5.55 -23.44 -17.40
CA ILE A 521 4.56 -24.02 -18.30
C ILE A 521 4.86 -25.50 -18.46
N THR A 522 3.89 -26.32 -18.11
CA THR A 522 4.00 -27.78 -18.17
C THR A 522 2.77 -28.38 -18.87
N ASN A 523 2.85 -29.67 -19.21
CA ASN A 523 1.71 -30.45 -19.73
C ASN A 523 0.99 -29.83 -20.95
N VAL A 524 1.78 -29.30 -21.89
CA VAL A 524 1.27 -28.66 -23.10
C VAL A 524 0.60 -29.68 -24.01
N ARG A 525 -0.66 -29.43 -24.36
CA ARG A 525 -1.48 -30.26 -25.26
C ARG A 525 -2.18 -29.38 -26.28
N VAL A 526 -2.36 -29.87 -27.49
CA VAL A 526 -3.10 -29.17 -28.56
C VAL A 526 -4.37 -29.95 -28.89
N GLN A 527 -5.47 -29.24 -29.14
CA GLN A 527 -6.79 -29.78 -29.46
C GLN A 527 -7.44 -28.94 -30.56
N ASP A 528 -8.42 -29.49 -31.28
CA ASP A 528 -9.24 -28.80 -32.27
C ASP A 528 -8.43 -28.12 -33.41
N ALA A 529 -7.34 -28.73 -33.86
CA ALA A 529 -6.44 -28.15 -34.88
C ALA A 529 -6.82 -28.49 -36.35
N ASP A 530 -8.05 -28.95 -36.60
CA ASP A 530 -8.50 -29.46 -37.92
C ASP A 530 -8.41 -28.46 -39.08
N LEU A 531 -8.28 -27.15 -38.78
CA LEU A 531 -8.14 -26.08 -39.77
C LEU A 531 -6.68 -25.85 -40.21
N LEU A 532 -5.73 -26.41 -39.47
CA LEU A 532 -4.30 -26.34 -39.74
C LEU A 532 -3.86 -27.61 -40.48
N ALA A 533 -2.75 -27.51 -41.22
CA ALA A 533 -2.22 -28.66 -41.96
C ALA A 533 -1.22 -29.49 -41.15
N GLU A 534 -0.67 -28.89 -40.09
CA GLU A 534 0.24 -29.48 -39.11
C GLU A 534 -0.54 -30.42 -38.17
N THR A 535 0.13 -31.47 -37.66
CA THR A 535 -0.50 -32.34 -36.64
C THR A 535 -0.53 -31.68 -35.26
N GLU A 536 -1.34 -32.21 -34.35
CA GLU A 536 -1.39 -31.71 -32.96
C GLU A 536 -0.01 -31.80 -32.28
N GLU A 537 0.76 -32.84 -32.57
CA GLU A 537 2.13 -33.00 -32.06
C GLU A 537 3.09 -31.97 -32.64
N GLU A 538 3.04 -31.72 -33.96
CA GLU A 538 3.87 -30.71 -34.62
C GLU A 538 3.58 -29.30 -34.09
N ILE A 539 2.32 -28.99 -33.79
CA ILE A 539 1.94 -27.70 -33.20
C ILE A 539 2.42 -27.64 -31.74
N ALA A 540 2.23 -28.71 -30.97
CA ALA A 540 2.61 -28.77 -29.56
C ALA A 540 4.11 -28.55 -29.33
N GLU A 541 4.97 -28.96 -30.26
CA GLU A 541 6.42 -28.72 -30.18
C GLU A 541 6.80 -27.23 -30.28
N VAL A 542 5.97 -26.42 -30.93
CA VAL A 542 6.23 -24.99 -31.17
C VAL A 542 5.53 -24.08 -30.15
N ILE A 543 4.53 -24.61 -29.44
CA ILE A 543 3.75 -23.86 -28.45
C ILE A 543 4.59 -23.35 -27.27
N PRO A 544 5.43 -24.14 -26.57
CA PRO A 544 6.18 -23.65 -25.40
C PRO A 544 6.98 -22.39 -25.74
N THR A 545 7.60 -22.40 -26.92
CA THR A 545 8.29 -21.25 -27.48
C THR A 545 7.35 -20.06 -27.71
N LEU A 546 6.17 -20.25 -28.29
CA LEU A 546 5.17 -19.19 -28.46
C LEU A 546 4.71 -18.58 -27.13
N LEU A 547 4.59 -19.40 -26.10
CA LEU A 547 4.18 -18.95 -24.77
C LEU A 547 5.32 -18.22 -24.06
N GLU A 548 6.56 -18.67 -24.16
CA GLU A 548 7.75 -17.95 -23.70
C GLU A 548 7.85 -16.52 -24.30
N LEU A 549 7.33 -16.34 -25.52
CA LEU A 549 7.27 -15.05 -26.22
C LEU A 549 6.08 -14.17 -25.80
N ALA A 550 4.96 -14.78 -25.37
CA ALA A 550 3.75 -14.07 -24.96
C ALA A 550 3.73 -13.68 -23.47
N VAL A 551 4.38 -14.47 -22.60
CA VAL A 551 4.46 -14.24 -21.14
C VAL A 551 4.94 -12.83 -20.76
N PRO A 552 5.93 -12.23 -21.44
CA PRO A 552 6.38 -10.89 -21.07
C PRO A 552 5.38 -9.78 -21.42
N SER A 553 4.55 -9.97 -22.47
CA SER A 553 3.44 -9.05 -22.76
C SER A 553 2.32 -9.16 -21.71
N LEU A 554 2.09 -10.36 -21.16
CA LEU A 554 1.24 -10.53 -19.97
C LEU A 554 1.84 -9.84 -18.75
N ALA A 555 3.16 -9.94 -18.57
CA ALA A 555 3.90 -9.31 -17.47
C ALA A 555 3.86 -7.78 -17.51
N ALA A 556 3.72 -7.16 -18.70
CA ALA A 556 3.60 -5.70 -18.81
C ALA A 556 2.35 -5.13 -18.16
N GLY A 557 1.28 -5.92 -18.05
CA GLY A 557 0.10 -5.56 -17.26
C GLY A 557 0.34 -5.62 -15.74
N LEU A 558 1.43 -6.23 -15.28
CA LEU A 558 1.70 -6.57 -13.88
C LEU A 558 2.82 -5.72 -13.24
N ASP A 559 3.54 -4.91 -14.01
CA ASP A 559 4.73 -4.11 -13.62
C ASP A 559 4.45 -2.91 -12.68
N GLN A 560 3.47 -3.05 -11.81
CA GLN A 560 2.96 -1.93 -11.05
C GLN A 560 3.44 -2.02 -9.62
N ALA A 561 4.13 -0.98 -9.20
CA ALA A 561 4.49 -0.78 -7.83
C ALA A 561 3.23 -0.45 -7.02
N ILE A 562 3.07 -1.12 -5.86
CA ILE A 562 1.89 -1.00 -5.00
C ILE A 562 2.24 -0.09 -3.83
N PRO A 563 1.69 1.13 -3.73
CA PRO A 563 2.06 2.04 -2.65
C PRO A 563 1.68 1.47 -1.29
N LEU A 564 2.63 1.47 -0.36
CA LEU A 564 2.33 1.28 1.06
C LEU A 564 1.75 2.59 1.61
N PRO A 565 0.86 2.54 2.63
CA PRO A 565 0.24 3.76 3.13
C PRO A 565 1.26 4.60 3.88
N GLU A 566 1.13 5.92 3.75
CA GLU A 566 1.76 6.82 4.68
C GLU A 566 0.85 7.03 5.90
N LEU A 567 1.35 6.66 7.09
CA LEU A 567 0.64 6.82 8.34
C LEU A 567 1.05 8.16 8.98
N GLN A 568 0.66 9.29 8.38
CA GLN A 568 0.84 10.64 8.95
C GLN A 568 2.20 10.92 9.61
N GLY A 569 3.26 10.86 8.81
CA GLY A 569 4.64 11.05 9.28
C GLY A 569 5.29 9.75 9.74
N PHE A 570 4.54 8.67 9.95
CA PHE A 570 5.11 7.33 10.06
C PHE A 570 5.31 6.71 8.68
N THR A 571 6.50 6.17 8.46
CA THR A 571 6.83 5.36 7.29
C THR A 571 7.03 3.92 7.73
N ILE A 572 6.51 2.96 6.96
CA ILE A 572 6.71 1.53 7.22
C ILE A 572 7.91 1.09 6.38
N GLU A 573 9.03 0.79 7.03
CA GLU A 573 10.22 0.27 6.38
C GLU A 573 10.23 -1.25 6.50
N VAL A 574 9.84 -1.93 5.42
CA VAL A 574 9.84 -3.41 5.39
C VAL A 574 11.29 -3.91 5.50
N GLN A 575 11.51 -4.82 6.44
CA GLN A 575 12.78 -5.55 6.63
C GLN A 575 12.76 -6.84 5.80
N GLN A 576 11.73 -7.67 5.96
CA GLN A 576 11.64 -8.98 5.33
C GLN A 576 10.19 -9.37 5.02
N ILE A 577 9.99 -10.12 3.93
CA ILE A 577 8.74 -10.79 3.60
C ILE A 577 9.04 -12.29 3.46
N ARG A 578 8.22 -13.17 4.06
CA ARG A 578 8.43 -14.63 4.04
C ARG A 578 7.17 -15.42 4.38
N GLY A 579 7.18 -16.72 4.10
CA GLY A 579 6.17 -17.66 4.59
C GLY A 579 6.29 -17.95 6.10
N GLU A 580 5.13 -18.05 6.77
CA GLU A 580 4.96 -18.30 8.20
C GLU A 580 4.01 -19.46 8.48
N ARG A 581 4.41 -20.28 9.47
CA ARG A 581 3.80 -21.57 9.83
C ARG A 581 3.73 -22.56 8.66
N LEU A 582 4.72 -23.46 8.65
CA LEU A 582 4.83 -24.55 7.69
C LEU A 582 3.58 -25.46 7.70
N GLN A 583 3.03 -25.70 6.52
CA GLN A 583 1.98 -26.69 6.28
C GLN A 583 2.52 -28.12 6.29
N LEU A 584 1.65 -29.07 6.61
CA LEU A 584 2.02 -30.49 6.66
C LEU A 584 2.24 -31.07 5.27
N GLU A 585 1.48 -30.60 4.27
CA GLU A 585 1.54 -31.07 2.90
C GLU A 585 2.29 -30.03 2.04
N PRO A 586 3.27 -30.47 1.22
CA PRO A 586 3.89 -29.59 0.23
C PRO A 586 2.92 -29.32 -0.92
N GLY A 587 3.22 -28.29 -1.72
CA GLY A 587 2.48 -28.00 -2.94
C GLY A 587 2.74 -29.03 -4.05
N ASP A 588 2.05 -28.87 -5.18
CA ASP A 588 2.18 -29.76 -6.34
C ASP A 588 3.61 -29.83 -6.92
N ASP A 589 4.37 -28.75 -6.74
CA ASP A 589 5.78 -28.63 -7.13
C ASP A 589 6.74 -29.34 -6.14
N GLY A 590 6.22 -29.89 -5.05
CA GLY A 590 7.00 -30.53 -3.99
C GLY A 590 7.69 -29.57 -3.03
N LEU A 591 7.50 -28.26 -3.19
CA LEU A 591 8.05 -27.24 -2.29
C LEU A 591 7.14 -27.04 -1.07
N ALA A 592 7.75 -26.60 0.03
CA ALA A 592 7.03 -26.31 1.27
C ALA A 592 5.99 -25.19 1.10
N ARG A 593 4.86 -25.30 1.80
CA ARG A 593 3.80 -24.28 1.85
C ARG A 593 3.58 -23.75 3.26
N TYR A 594 3.03 -22.56 3.34
CA TYR A 594 2.87 -21.81 4.58
C TYR A 594 1.46 -21.23 4.68
N ASP A 595 0.92 -21.19 5.90
CA ASP A 595 -0.43 -20.69 6.16
C ASP A 595 -0.55 -19.18 6.04
N TYR A 596 0.55 -18.46 6.23
CA TYR A 596 0.58 -17.00 6.19
C TYR A 596 1.79 -16.48 5.42
N MET A 597 1.60 -15.37 4.72
CA MET A 597 2.67 -14.49 4.28
C MET A 597 2.91 -13.45 5.38
N GLY A 598 4.09 -13.48 6.00
CA GLY A 598 4.54 -12.52 7.01
C GLY A 598 5.36 -11.39 6.40
N ILE A 599 4.96 -10.15 6.67
CA ILE A 599 5.69 -8.91 6.36
C ILE A 599 6.18 -8.32 7.67
N TYR A 600 7.50 -8.17 7.81
CA TYR A 600 8.17 -7.63 8.99
C TYR A 600 8.73 -6.26 8.68
N ALA A 601 8.48 -5.28 9.54
CA ALA A 601 8.86 -3.89 9.29
C ALA A 601 9.30 -3.12 10.54
N ARG A 602 10.05 -2.06 10.29
CA ARG A 602 10.30 -0.97 11.24
C ARG A 602 9.40 0.21 10.93
N LEU A 603 9.16 1.04 11.94
CA LEU A 603 8.56 2.34 11.84
C LEU A 603 9.68 3.39 11.72
N GLY A 604 9.59 4.23 10.71
CA GLY A 604 10.29 5.51 10.65
C GLY A 604 9.32 6.63 11.04
N PHE A 605 9.84 7.74 11.58
CA PHE A 605 9.05 8.95 11.81
C PHE A 605 9.76 10.15 11.16
N THR A 606 9.11 10.75 10.18
CA THR A 606 9.55 11.99 9.53
C THR A 606 8.58 13.10 9.94
N PRO A 607 9.02 14.09 10.74
CA PRO A 607 8.17 15.21 11.13
C PRO A 607 7.62 15.95 9.90
N PRO A 608 6.36 16.40 9.90
CA PRO A 608 5.79 17.18 8.80
C PRO A 608 6.65 18.40 8.46
N GLY A 609 6.99 18.59 7.18
CA GLY A 609 7.78 19.72 6.69
C GLY A 609 9.30 19.53 6.73
N VAL A 610 9.78 18.33 7.07
CA VAL A 610 11.19 17.92 6.91
C VAL A 610 11.26 16.93 5.76
N GLU A 611 11.90 17.30 4.65
CA GLU A 611 12.19 16.34 3.58
C GLU A 611 13.27 15.35 4.07
N PRO A 612 13.05 14.03 3.95
CA PRO A 612 14.08 13.06 4.26
C PRO A 612 15.28 13.25 3.33
N ILE A 613 16.49 13.11 3.86
CA ILE A 613 17.69 13.05 3.02
C ILE A 613 17.71 11.66 2.40
N GLU A 614 17.32 11.56 1.14
CA GLU A 614 17.37 10.31 0.41
C GLU A 614 18.72 10.15 -0.28
N LEU A 615 19.37 9.03 0.00
CA LEU A 615 20.57 8.60 -0.71
C LEU A 615 20.11 7.89 -1.97
N THR A 616 20.27 8.50 -3.14
CA THR A 616 19.93 7.86 -4.43
C THR A 616 21.19 7.37 -5.13
N VAL A 617 21.08 6.23 -5.82
CA VAL A 617 22.12 5.73 -6.74
C VAL A 617 21.85 6.25 -8.14
N ASP A 618 22.92 6.59 -8.87
CA ASP A 618 22.92 6.88 -10.31
C ASP A 618 23.48 5.69 -11.07
N THR A 619 22.67 5.10 -11.94
CA THR A 619 22.95 3.92 -12.75
C THR A 619 23.34 4.35 -14.16
N GLN A 620 24.50 3.90 -14.61
CA GLN A 620 24.96 4.14 -15.98
C GLN A 620 25.25 2.81 -16.65
N ALA A 621 24.77 2.64 -17.88
CA ALA A 621 24.92 1.39 -18.60
C ALA A 621 25.32 1.63 -20.05
N GLN A 622 26.17 0.76 -20.59
CA GLN A 622 26.60 0.81 -21.99
C GLN A 622 26.53 -0.57 -22.63
N LEU A 623 25.89 -0.66 -23.80
CA LEU A 623 25.85 -1.90 -24.58
C LEU A 623 27.26 -2.31 -25.01
N ALA A 624 27.71 -3.49 -24.60
CA ALA A 624 29.01 -4.03 -24.96
C ALA A 624 28.93 -5.02 -26.12
N HIS A 625 27.97 -5.96 -26.07
CA HIS A 625 27.81 -6.99 -27.09
C HIS A 625 26.38 -7.53 -27.12
N VAL A 626 25.90 -7.91 -28.31
CA VAL A 626 24.65 -8.65 -28.51
C VAL A 626 24.99 -9.95 -29.21
N ASP A 627 24.66 -11.09 -28.60
CA ASP A 627 24.74 -12.38 -29.27
C ASP A 627 23.55 -12.55 -30.22
N HIS A 628 23.76 -12.25 -31.50
CA HIS A 628 22.70 -12.34 -32.49
C HIS A 628 22.31 -13.78 -32.88
N GLY A 629 23.08 -14.81 -32.50
CA GLY A 629 22.91 -16.17 -33.00
C GLY A 629 23.12 -16.32 -34.52
N GLU A 630 22.97 -17.54 -35.03
CA GLU A 630 22.95 -17.82 -36.47
C GLU A 630 21.50 -17.99 -36.96
N SER A 631 21.18 -17.67 -38.20
CA SER A 631 19.77 -17.77 -38.67
C SER A 631 19.15 -19.17 -38.46
N ARG A 632 19.96 -20.24 -38.52
CA ARG A 632 19.51 -21.62 -38.27
C ARG A 632 19.20 -21.92 -36.80
N SER A 633 19.82 -21.19 -35.86
CA SER A 633 19.56 -21.39 -34.43
C SER A 633 18.21 -20.79 -33.98
N TYR A 634 17.50 -20.12 -34.89
CA TYR A 634 16.11 -19.68 -34.72
C TYR A 634 15.11 -20.54 -35.52
N GLU A 635 15.58 -21.54 -36.28
CA GLU A 635 14.70 -22.46 -37.00
C GLU A 635 14.18 -23.55 -36.04
N VAL A 636 12.85 -23.66 -35.92
CA VAL A 636 12.16 -24.57 -34.96
C VAL A 636 12.22 -26.05 -35.38
N THR A 637 13.04 -26.40 -36.37
CA THR A 637 13.15 -27.77 -36.89
C THR A 637 14.00 -28.71 -36.02
N GLU A 638 14.64 -28.20 -34.97
CA GLU A 638 15.31 -29.02 -33.95
C GLU A 638 14.50 -29.00 -32.64
N PRO A 639 14.12 -30.17 -32.07
CA PRO A 639 13.42 -30.22 -30.79
C PRO A 639 14.32 -29.65 -29.68
N GLY A 640 13.88 -28.55 -29.08
CA GLY A 640 14.49 -27.96 -27.89
C GLY A 640 15.39 -26.75 -28.16
N ARG A 641 14.81 -25.58 -27.86
CA ARG A 641 15.41 -24.24 -27.69
C ARG A 641 15.66 -23.45 -28.97
N ILE A 642 14.75 -22.49 -29.23
CA ILE A 642 15.12 -21.27 -29.95
C ILE A 642 16.34 -20.65 -29.25
N HIS A 643 17.33 -20.20 -30.03
CA HIS A 643 18.47 -19.46 -29.52
C HIS A 643 18.00 -18.32 -28.62
N ARG A 644 18.53 -18.26 -27.40
CA ARG A 644 18.29 -17.15 -26.47
C ARG A 644 19.52 -16.25 -26.50
N PRO A 645 19.46 -15.11 -27.22
CA PRO A 645 20.53 -14.13 -27.19
C PRO A 645 20.91 -13.75 -25.78
N VAL A 646 22.21 -13.63 -25.56
CA VAL A 646 22.76 -13.00 -24.36
C VAL A 646 23.25 -11.61 -24.72
N VAL A 647 22.78 -10.61 -23.99
CA VAL A 647 23.16 -9.21 -24.14
C VAL A 647 24.17 -8.87 -23.05
N ALA A 648 25.38 -8.49 -23.44
CA ALA A 648 26.40 -8.05 -22.50
C ALA A 648 26.38 -6.53 -22.38
N VAL A 649 26.34 -6.04 -21.14
CA VAL A 649 26.26 -4.62 -20.80
C VAL A 649 27.37 -4.29 -19.81
N ASP A 650 28.10 -3.21 -20.05
CA ASP A 650 29.03 -2.65 -19.05
C ASP A 650 28.21 -1.73 -18.12
N LEU A 651 28.23 -2.01 -16.82
CA LEU A 651 27.35 -1.38 -15.83
C LEU A 651 28.15 -0.66 -14.75
N TRP A 652 27.74 0.57 -14.44
CA TRP A 652 28.30 1.40 -13.37
C TRP A 652 27.19 1.92 -12.44
N ALA A 653 27.53 2.08 -11.17
CA ALA A 653 26.69 2.74 -10.18
C ALA A 653 27.51 3.70 -9.31
N SER A 654 26.90 4.80 -8.90
CA SER A 654 27.52 5.78 -8.00
C SER A 654 26.49 6.42 -7.07
N GLY A 655 26.94 7.11 -6.01
CA GLY A 655 26.05 7.83 -5.08
C GLY A 655 26.10 7.33 -3.64
N ALA A 656 26.39 6.05 -3.39
CA ALA A 656 26.34 5.45 -2.06
C ALA A 656 27.66 5.45 -1.25
N GLY A 657 28.72 6.08 -1.77
CA GLY A 657 30.05 6.12 -1.14
C GLY A 657 31.09 5.22 -1.84
N GLN A 658 32.36 5.29 -1.41
CA GLN A 658 33.48 4.61 -2.09
C GLN A 658 33.55 3.09 -1.84
N ASP A 659 33.06 2.63 -0.70
CA ASP A 659 33.09 1.20 -0.30
C ASP A 659 31.71 0.52 -0.43
N ALA A 660 30.75 1.19 -1.07
CA ALA A 660 29.41 0.65 -1.24
C ALA A 660 29.43 -0.53 -2.24
N GLN A 661 28.74 -1.62 -1.88
CA GLN A 661 28.42 -2.70 -2.79
C GLN A 661 27.05 -2.44 -3.42
N TYR A 662 26.93 -2.77 -4.69
CA TYR A 662 25.73 -2.50 -5.48
C TYR A 662 25.10 -3.80 -5.97
N GLU A 663 23.79 -3.76 -6.12
CA GLU A 663 23.01 -4.76 -6.83
C GLU A 663 22.15 -4.08 -7.88
N TYR A 664 21.83 -4.80 -8.95
CA TYR A 664 21.08 -4.28 -10.08
C TYR A 664 19.89 -5.17 -10.40
N THR A 665 18.84 -4.55 -10.92
CA THR A 665 17.71 -5.24 -11.55
C THR A 665 17.57 -4.71 -12.98
N TRP A 666 16.96 -5.52 -13.84
CA TRP A 666 16.63 -5.12 -15.20
C TRP A 666 15.24 -5.59 -15.57
N ARG A 667 14.68 -4.95 -16.59
CA ARG A 667 13.50 -5.40 -17.31
C ARG A 667 13.67 -5.18 -18.80
N VAL A 668 12.85 -5.88 -19.57
CA VAL A 668 12.85 -5.78 -21.04
C VAL A 668 11.51 -5.22 -21.47
N GLY A 669 11.54 -4.11 -22.22
CA GLY A 669 10.35 -3.34 -22.57
C GLY A 669 9.58 -2.90 -21.32
N GLU A 670 8.26 -3.08 -21.34
CA GLU A 670 7.36 -2.81 -20.21
C GLU A 670 7.18 -4.04 -19.30
N GLY A 671 8.00 -5.09 -19.42
CA GLY A 671 7.87 -6.32 -18.63
C GLY A 671 8.25 -6.16 -17.15
N LEU A 672 8.06 -7.24 -16.37
CA LEU A 672 8.40 -7.27 -14.95
C LEU A 672 9.91 -7.19 -14.68
N TRP A 673 10.25 -6.52 -13.57
CA TRP A 673 11.61 -6.48 -13.03
C TRP A 673 12.09 -7.87 -12.62
N GLN A 674 13.35 -8.16 -12.97
CA GLN A 674 14.02 -9.39 -12.61
C GLN A 674 14.59 -9.30 -11.18
N ILE A 675 14.91 -10.45 -10.60
CA ILE A 675 15.54 -10.53 -9.28
C ILE A 675 16.84 -9.73 -9.25
N PHE A 676 17.07 -9.01 -8.15
CA PHE A 676 18.30 -8.23 -7.96
C PHE A 676 19.54 -9.12 -7.97
N GLN A 677 20.54 -8.71 -8.75
CA GLN A 677 21.81 -9.39 -8.89
C GLN A 677 22.95 -8.53 -8.34
N PRO A 678 23.86 -9.07 -7.52
CA PRO A 678 25.04 -8.33 -7.08
C PRO A 678 25.96 -8.04 -8.26
N PHE A 679 26.65 -6.90 -8.27
CA PHE A 679 27.67 -6.61 -9.28
C PHE A 679 28.82 -5.75 -8.74
N GLU A 680 29.99 -5.87 -9.37
CA GLU A 680 31.11 -4.97 -9.14
C GLU A 680 30.99 -3.74 -10.03
N ASN A 681 31.28 -2.56 -9.49
CA ASN A 681 31.14 -1.30 -10.24
C ASN A 681 32.08 -1.28 -11.46
N GLY A 682 31.51 -1.13 -12.66
CA GLY A 682 32.23 -1.22 -13.94
C GLY A 682 32.38 -2.64 -14.49
N ALA A 683 31.70 -3.62 -13.90
CA ALA A 683 31.66 -4.99 -14.41
C ALA A 683 30.81 -5.09 -15.68
N ARG A 684 31.12 -6.12 -16.46
CA ARG A 684 30.29 -6.56 -17.58
C ARG A 684 29.28 -7.58 -17.10
N VAL A 685 28.01 -7.20 -17.12
CA VAL A 685 26.88 -8.08 -16.80
C VAL A 685 26.34 -8.74 -18.06
N ARG A 686 25.79 -9.94 -17.91
CA ARG A 686 25.19 -10.72 -19.01
C ARG A 686 23.71 -10.86 -18.73
N LEU A 687 22.89 -10.32 -19.63
CA LEU A 687 21.45 -10.32 -19.51
C LEU A 687 20.88 -11.33 -20.50
N SER A 688 19.98 -12.19 -20.04
CA SER A 688 19.23 -13.12 -20.87
C SER A 688 17.74 -12.87 -20.67
N SER A 689 16.97 -13.07 -21.74
CA SER A 689 15.51 -13.01 -21.71
C SER A 689 14.97 -13.83 -22.87
N SER A 690 13.84 -14.50 -22.68
CA SER A 690 13.11 -15.16 -23.77
C SER A 690 12.69 -14.17 -24.85
N LEU A 691 12.48 -12.89 -24.51
CA LEU A 691 12.14 -11.85 -25.48
C LEU A 691 13.21 -11.62 -26.53
N PHE A 692 14.48 -11.77 -26.15
CA PHE A 692 15.57 -11.52 -27.10
C PHE A 692 15.57 -12.53 -28.25
N SER A 693 14.92 -13.68 -28.08
CA SER A 693 14.74 -14.65 -29.17
C SER A 693 13.91 -14.11 -30.35
N LEU A 694 13.23 -12.97 -30.19
CA LEU A 694 12.53 -12.30 -31.28
C LEU A 694 13.48 -11.40 -32.07
N PRO A 695 13.59 -11.57 -33.40
CA PRO A 695 14.28 -10.62 -34.23
C PRO A 695 13.57 -9.26 -34.20
N GLY A 696 14.32 -8.17 -34.03
CA GLY A 696 13.75 -6.83 -33.98
C GLY A 696 14.38 -5.92 -32.92
N PRO A 697 13.84 -4.70 -32.76
CA PRO A 697 14.28 -3.75 -31.74
C PRO A 697 13.83 -4.20 -30.35
N HIS A 698 14.74 -4.06 -29.39
CA HIS A 698 14.53 -4.35 -27.98
C HIS A 698 15.02 -3.18 -27.13
N ARG A 699 14.34 -2.96 -26.01
CA ARG A 699 14.71 -1.96 -25.00
C ARG A 699 14.93 -2.67 -23.67
N ILE A 700 16.06 -2.41 -23.03
CA ILE A 700 16.35 -2.84 -21.66
C ILE A 700 16.38 -1.61 -20.77
N GLU A 701 15.79 -1.73 -19.60
CA GLU A 701 15.92 -0.76 -18.51
C GLU A 701 16.69 -1.40 -17.37
N LEU A 702 17.70 -0.70 -16.85
CA LEU A 702 18.52 -1.14 -15.73
C LEU A 702 18.45 -0.13 -14.60
N ARG A 703 18.36 -0.62 -13.36
CA ARG A 703 18.45 0.19 -12.14
C ARG A 703 19.38 -0.49 -11.16
N ALA A 704 20.19 0.30 -10.47
CA ALA A 704 21.03 -0.15 -9.39
C ALA A 704 20.60 0.46 -8.06
N ARG A 705 20.93 -0.24 -6.96
CA ARG A 705 20.83 0.25 -5.58
C ARG A 705 22.02 -0.21 -4.77
N ALA A 706 22.27 0.43 -3.64
CA ALA A 706 23.24 -0.08 -2.67
C ALA A 706 22.63 -1.24 -1.87
N ILE A 707 23.41 -2.31 -1.71
CA ILE A 707 22.97 -3.52 -0.99
C ILE A 707 22.60 -3.15 0.45
N GLY A 708 21.42 -3.59 0.90
CA GLY A 708 20.88 -3.31 2.22
C GLY A 708 20.23 -1.93 2.38
N LEU A 709 20.27 -1.08 1.34
CA LEU A 709 19.63 0.24 1.33
C LEU A 709 18.59 0.30 0.20
N ARG A 710 17.43 -0.33 0.39
CA ARG A 710 16.37 -0.44 -0.64
C ARG A 710 15.93 0.92 -1.21
N ARG A 711 15.91 1.95 -0.36
CA ARG A 711 15.57 3.34 -0.74
C ARG A 711 16.58 4.05 -1.62
N SER A 712 17.74 3.43 -1.85
CA SER A 712 18.77 3.96 -2.73
C SER A 712 18.65 3.51 -4.18
N LEU A 713 17.59 2.79 -4.52
CA LEU A 713 17.30 2.47 -5.91
C LEU A 713 17.29 3.74 -6.76
N ASP A 714 17.76 3.59 -7.99
CA ASP A 714 17.79 4.69 -8.94
C ASP A 714 16.36 5.03 -9.42
N PRO A 715 15.91 6.28 -9.27
CA PRO A 715 14.61 6.70 -9.76
C PRO A 715 14.53 6.75 -11.30
N GLU A 716 15.66 6.93 -11.99
CA GLU A 716 15.72 7.06 -13.44
C GLU A 716 16.49 5.88 -14.04
N PRO A 717 15.81 4.88 -14.65
CA PRO A 717 16.52 3.73 -15.21
C PRO A 717 17.49 4.13 -16.33
N ALA A 718 18.63 3.45 -16.37
CA ALA A 718 19.51 3.45 -17.53
C ALA A 718 18.85 2.67 -18.67
N ILE A 719 18.67 3.31 -19.83
CA ILE A 719 17.98 2.73 -20.99
C ILE A 719 18.99 2.30 -22.06
N ILE A 720 18.85 1.07 -22.54
CA ILE A 720 19.62 0.53 -23.66
C ILE A 720 18.67 0.03 -24.75
N ASP A 721 18.77 0.64 -25.94
CA ASP A 721 18.11 0.15 -27.14
C ASP A 721 19.10 -0.65 -28.01
N PHE A 722 18.66 -1.80 -28.50
CA PHE A 722 19.45 -2.64 -29.40
C PHE A 722 18.55 -3.43 -30.36
N ILE A 723 19.14 -4.10 -31.34
CA ILE A 723 18.43 -4.90 -32.32
C ILE A 723 18.99 -6.31 -32.32
N VAL A 724 18.12 -7.31 -32.29
CA VAL A 724 18.49 -8.70 -32.57
C VAL A 724 18.25 -8.97 -34.05
N ASP A 725 19.33 -9.20 -34.81
CA ASP A 725 19.28 -9.53 -36.24
C ASP A 725 20.01 -10.86 -36.52
N PRO A 726 19.27 -11.97 -36.70
CA PRO A 726 19.84 -13.28 -37.03
C PRO A 726 20.55 -13.35 -38.39
N GLN A 727 20.40 -12.34 -39.26
CA GLN A 727 21.08 -12.25 -40.57
C GLN A 727 22.41 -11.49 -40.48
N ALA A 728 22.63 -10.71 -39.43
CA ALA A 728 23.86 -9.94 -39.24
C ALA A 728 25.11 -10.83 -39.02
N SER A 729 24.92 -12.09 -38.60
CA SER A 729 25.98 -13.09 -38.42
C SER A 729 26.60 -13.61 -39.72
N VAL A 730 26.13 -13.15 -40.89
CA VAL A 730 26.73 -13.46 -42.21
C VAL A 730 27.61 -12.30 -42.73
N GLU A 731 28.27 -11.53 -41.87
CA GLU A 731 29.45 -10.78 -42.32
C GLU A 731 30.68 -11.71 -42.36
N ARG A 732 30.79 -12.40 -43.50
CA ARG A 732 31.94 -13.18 -43.95
C ARG A 732 33.25 -12.49 -43.53
N ILE A 733 33.96 -13.10 -42.57
CA ILE A 733 35.36 -12.77 -42.30
C ILE A 733 36.12 -12.93 -43.62
N ASP A 734 36.52 -11.80 -44.21
CA ASP A 734 37.43 -11.78 -45.35
C ASP A 734 38.76 -12.41 -44.89
N PRO A 735 39.27 -13.49 -45.53
CA PRO A 735 40.51 -14.15 -45.11
C PRO A 735 41.77 -13.29 -45.27
N ILE A 736 41.65 -12.04 -45.71
CA ILE A 736 42.79 -11.16 -45.97
C ILE A 736 42.52 -9.83 -45.29
N GLY A 737 43.13 -9.65 -44.12
CA GLY A 737 42.98 -8.48 -43.27
C GLY A 737 43.22 -7.15 -44.01
N HIS A 738 42.12 -6.43 -44.25
CA HIS A 738 42.13 -5.00 -44.49
C HIS A 738 41.06 -4.33 -43.63
N LEU A 739 41.50 -3.38 -42.80
CA LEU A 739 40.65 -2.49 -42.01
C LEU A 739 39.65 -1.77 -42.92
N GLY A 740 38.38 -2.17 -42.87
CA GLY A 740 37.26 -1.43 -43.43
C GLY A 740 36.93 -0.19 -42.57
N PRO A 741 36.41 0.89 -43.16
CA PRO A 741 36.23 2.17 -42.47
C PRO A 741 35.07 2.11 -41.47
N LYS A 742 35.28 2.77 -40.31
CA LYS A 742 34.29 2.97 -39.24
C LYS A 742 32.91 3.42 -39.80
N PRO A 743 31.79 2.96 -39.23
CA PRO A 743 30.48 3.52 -39.55
C PRO A 743 30.46 5.02 -39.18
N LYS A 744 30.04 5.85 -40.13
CA LYS A 744 29.84 7.28 -39.90
C LYS A 744 28.60 7.45 -39.02
N VAL A 745 28.81 7.96 -37.82
CA VAL A 745 27.77 8.57 -36.98
C VAL A 745 27.09 9.66 -37.81
N GLY A 746 25.80 9.46 -38.10
CA GLY A 746 24.94 10.48 -38.69
C GLY A 746 24.69 11.57 -37.66
N VAL A 747 25.28 12.74 -37.87
CA VAL A 747 25.01 13.95 -37.09
C VAL A 747 23.60 14.41 -37.44
N LEU A 748 22.69 14.35 -36.46
CA LEU A 748 21.39 15.03 -36.52
C LEU A 748 21.62 16.53 -36.71
N THR A 749 21.06 17.07 -37.78
CA THR A 749 21.14 18.51 -38.11
C THR A 749 20.02 19.24 -37.37
N PRO A 750 20.28 20.38 -36.70
CA PRO A 750 19.23 21.15 -36.04
C PRO A 750 18.43 21.94 -37.10
N ILE A 751 17.11 21.73 -37.14
CA ILE A 751 16.21 22.52 -37.98
C ILE A 751 16.00 23.88 -37.31
N HIS A 752 16.45 24.94 -37.98
CA HIS A 752 16.13 26.34 -37.69
C HIS A 752 15.12 26.86 -38.71
N GLY A 753 14.08 27.54 -38.22
CA GLY A 753 13.11 28.32 -38.99
C GLY A 753 11.67 27.93 -38.63
N LEU A 754 10.72 28.83 -38.38
CA LEU A 754 10.61 30.27 -38.56
C LEU A 754 9.51 30.76 -37.61
N LEU A 755 9.77 31.86 -36.89
CA LEU A 755 8.73 32.69 -36.26
C LEU A 755 7.90 33.40 -37.35
N PRO A 756 6.61 33.67 -37.08
CA PRO A 756 5.99 34.91 -37.51
C PRO A 756 5.41 35.72 -36.33
N ASP A 757 5.61 37.02 -36.42
CA ASP A 757 5.21 38.05 -35.46
C ASP A 757 3.69 38.24 -35.33
N GLY A 758 3.26 38.42 -34.08
CA GLY A 758 2.33 39.44 -33.57
C GLY A 758 1.00 39.74 -34.27
N ASN A 759 -0.12 39.48 -33.56
CA ASN A 759 -1.16 40.49 -33.36
C ASN A 759 -2.16 40.18 -32.21
N THR A 760 -2.18 41.11 -31.25
CA THR A 760 -3.31 41.68 -30.47
C THR A 760 -4.62 40.90 -30.24
N ALA A 761 -4.84 40.59 -28.95
CA ALA A 761 -6.06 40.75 -28.13
C ALA A 761 -7.46 40.39 -28.68
N LYS A 762 -8.11 39.41 -28.05
CA LYS A 762 -9.47 39.57 -27.51
C LYS A 762 -9.84 38.49 -26.50
N THR A 763 -10.23 38.94 -25.31
CA THR A 763 -11.00 38.20 -24.31
C THR A 763 -12.41 37.93 -24.83
N THR A 764 -12.85 36.67 -24.76
CA THR A 764 -14.27 36.30 -24.77
C THR A 764 -14.49 35.23 -23.72
N ASP A 765 -15.35 35.57 -22.77
CA ASP A 765 -15.98 34.69 -21.80
C ASP A 765 -16.61 33.49 -22.49
N ASP A 766 -16.35 32.28 -22.00
CA ASP A 766 -17.27 31.14 -22.14
C ASP A 766 -17.13 30.20 -20.94
N VAL A 767 -18.18 30.25 -20.13
CA VAL A 767 -18.76 29.30 -19.17
C VAL A 767 -18.05 27.95 -19.02
N ALA A 768 -17.54 27.69 -17.81
CA ALA A 768 -17.14 26.36 -17.36
C ALA A 768 -18.36 25.42 -17.26
N PRO A 769 -18.32 24.21 -17.85
CA PRO A 769 -19.25 23.15 -17.49
C PRO A 769 -18.83 22.58 -16.12
N GLU A 770 -19.83 22.31 -15.29
CA GLU A 770 -19.74 21.75 -13.94
C GLU A 770 -18.96 20.42 -13.94
N GLY A 771 -17.65 20.51 -13.73
CA GLY A 771 -16.81 19.37 -13.36
C GLY A 771 -16.72 19.33 -11.83
N TRP A 772 -17.11 18.21 -11.25
CA TRP A 772 -16.90 17.92 -9.83
C TRP A 772 -15.41 18.05 -9.52
N SER A 773 -15.04 19.15 -8.89
CA SER A 773 -13.74 19.31 -8.27
C SER A 773 -13.74 18.46 -7.01
N CYS A 774 -13.07 17.31 -7.03
CA CYS A 774 -12.64 16.65 -5.80
C CYS A 774 -11.71 17.61 -5.06
N ALA A 775 -12.27 18.35 -4.10
CA ALA A 775 -11.48 19.03 -3.11
C ALA A 775 -10.79 17.95 -2.28
N THR A 776 -9.47 17.90 -2.36
CA THR A 776 -8.63 17.12 -1.46
C THR A 776 -8.71 17.74 -0.05
N THR A 777 -9.80 17.44 0.67
CA THR A 777 -9.85 17.69 2.11
C THR A 777 -9.16 16.53 2.80
N GLY A 778 -7.91 16.76 3.21
CA GLY A 778 -7.07 15.80 3.91
C GLY A 778 -7.78 15.23 5.14
N SER A 779 -7.97 13.91 5.12
CA SER A 779 -8.73 13.15 6.11
C SER A 779 -7.93 11.97 6.67
N SER A 780 -6.60 12.05 6.67
CA SER A 780 -5.74 11.03 7.28
C SER A 780 -5.49 11.24 8.80
N LEU A 781 -6.08 12.29 9.40
CA LEU A 781 -5.76 12.83 10.75
C LEU A 781 -6.19 11.98 11.96
N LEU A 782 -6.77 10.81 11.77
CA LEU A 782 -7.88 10.43 12.65
C LEU A 782 -7.53 9.36 13.73
N TRP A 783 -6.36 8.74 13.68
CA TRP A 783 -6.01 7.63 14.59
C TRP A 783 -5.31 8.01 15.91
N LEU A 784 -4.81 9.24 16.05
CA LEU A 784 -4.12 9.70 17.26
C LEU A 784 -4.76 10.95 17.91
N LEU A 785 -5.98 11.31 17.50
CA LEU A 785 -6.70 12.49 17.98
C LEU A 785 -7.39 12.32 19.35
N ALA A 786 -6.67 11.76 20.32
CA ALA A 786 -7.12 11.75 21.71
C ALA A 786 -6.75 13.05 22.47
N LEU A 787 -6.30 14.14 21.82
CA LEU A 787 -5.81 15.29 22.60
C LEU A 787 -5.95 16.71 21.97
N SER A 788 -6.73 16.95 20.91
CA SER A 788 -6.82 18.31 20.30
C SER A 788 -8.26 18.85 20.16
N PRO A 789 -8.61 19.92 20.90
CA PRO A 789 -9.92 20.56 20.76
C PRO A 789 -9.78 22.09 20.78
N LEU A 790 -10.22 22.77 19.70
CA LEU A 790 -10.75 24.15 19.81
C LEU A 790 -11.34 24.75 18.52
N LEU A 791 -11.48 24.02 17.41
CA LEU A 791 -12.03 24.61 16.18
C LEU A 791 -13.17 23.76 15.62
N ARG A 792 -14.41 23.99 16.10
CA ARG A 792 -15.65 23.99 15.26
C ARG A 792 -16.99 24.19 15.97
N CYS A 793 -17.06 24.42 17.28
CA CYS A 793 -18.31 24.83 17.91
C CYS A 793 -18.57 26.36 17.83
N ARG A 794 -18.76 26.92 16.62
CA ARG A 794 -19.52 28.19 16.43
C ARG A 794 -19.84 28.52 14.97
N ARG A 795 -20.78 27.80 14.37
CA ARG A 795 -21.59 28.34 13.25
C ARG A 795 -22.98 27.70 13.20
N ARG A 796 -23.75 27.84 14.27
CA ARG A 796 -25.22 27.88 14.22
C ARG A 796 -25.69 29.01 15.13
N GLU A 797 -26.60 29.82 14.59
CA GLU A 797 -27.16 31.09 15.11
C GLU A 797 -26.41 32.37 14.72
N LEU A 798 -26.41 32.65 13.41
CA LEU A 798 -27.13 33.79 12.84
C LEU A 798 -27.59 33.45 11.41
#